data_AF-A0A367I9B1-F1
#
_entry.id   AF-A0A367I9B1-F1
#
_cell.length_a   1.000
_cell.length_b   1.000
_cell.length_c   1.000
_cell.angle_alpha   90.00
_cell.angle_beta   90.00
_cell.angle_gamma   90.00
#
_symmetry.space_group_name_H-M   'P 1'
#
loop_
_entity.id
_entity.type
_entity.pdbx_description
1 polymer ?
#
loop_
_entity_poly.entity_id
_entity_poly.type
_entity_poly.pdbx_seq_one_letter_code
_entity_poly.pdbx_strand_id
1 'polypeptide(L)'
;MKKSIKRFKPSLGLEQSTMTFHGQTQFMRERAFVLVALFLTSITVPLATAQDFEDPKTEPVFESYSGAVQRAFYQVEAAELQMNLGAPEEWLVLTTLDPLLVQKHTSADVEIRMAPFLDGAWIWSFSDPVEGASILEGLENRGIIERSLPQREKVMQPRAVLNDPEMNAQWHLVNTGQSGGTIGEDANVTAAWDIADGTGAQISIIDDGFAHSHTDLSPGYQSGDSYDYCSNDGDPSPSSGDGHGTSAAGVAGGRGNNSYGIAGVAYNADMSGTRLIACGFSDSTAANALSLSDQDNDIYSNSWGPSDNGQTLEGPGPLLIAAFESDFTTGRGNLGNIITWAGGNGRGNSDNSNYDGYANARQTISVGAITNSGTQSYYSEDGANVLVVAHSNGGTLGIVTADIPGSGGYNSSGDIARDFGGTSSATPLVSGVAALILDVDPTLTARDVMAILANSARKNSPVDSSWSTNGGGHDISHRFGFGVVDAHAAVSLAANWTKLQTETSFGSSISTVSSSIADNGAPVTDTITVNQDLRIEYVEVVVNISHTARGDLEIILTSPDGTDSLLAEEHSDSGNDYTAWSFGSVRHMDEFALGDWTLSVEDKANGDTGTFDDWHLVFHGVNEGSDSDGDGISDMNETNIYSTNPNLADTDGDGLNDGDELFNESTDPLNPDSDGDGLNDGIEVLVNGTDPNLMDTDGDGLTDGQEVHIHNSDPLVPDWDADGDLYYWFQDCDDTDPNINPGRPELLNGIDDDCDMTIDEGYEFIDSDSDGISDYDEYHVHGTNHSNSDTDGDGLLDGEEVNVHSTDPLVADLDADSDGYYWFQDCDENESSINPGAVEILDGIDQNCNYEIDETFNATDLDMDGLSDYEEYHNHSTNHMNNDTDGDGLEDGAEILQHMTNPLVPEIDADSDGTIWLFDCNDNTSTIYPGANEVWNGIDDDCDSVIDEDVDRESGLTMHPSILIDHIITDSEITLSFSGVPVGVELNRTWTRDGEAMNHTGETLTVPIVDCLNPANDFESILCVQERITVAYRVYLEDANGTIELGWTVRLIAETPEPEPEPEPEPEPACSEGETKPAGDGCNNCVCNSGGEWSCTEMYCAPDDGDDDDETNATSEGNNFFEKYGISQEILIVMGVLFLLLIVALILRGGNRSDHVDAWSPPPMHNRRRIGFDIPEAPDLEDGPWSGR
;
A
#
# COMPACT_ATOMS: atom_id res chain seq x y z
N MET A 1 34.35 -40.92 18.40
CA MET A 1 34.92 -42.11 19.08
C MET A 1 34.15 -42.35 20.38
N LYS A 2 33.66 -43.59 20.63
CA LYS A 2 33.54 -44.36 21.91
C LYS A 2 33.16 -43.58 23.20
N LYS A 3 32.20 -43.93 24.08
CA LYS A 3 31.62 -45.22 24.59
C LYS A 3 30.52 -44.82 25.62
N SER A 4 29.28 -45.34 25.58
CA SER A 4 28.71 -46.47 26.39
C SER A 4 28.74 -46.35 27.92
N ILE A 5 27.59 -46.56 28.61
CA ILE A 5 27.31 -47.73 29.51
C ILE A 5 25.88 -47.72 30.17
N LYS A 6 25.14 -48.83 29.91
CA LYS A 6 24.23 -49.72 30.73
C LYS A 6 23.16 -49.16 31.70
N ARG A 7 21.86 -49.49 31.55
CA ARG A 7 21.08 -50.76 31.84
C ARG A 7 20.90 -51.11 33.33
N PHE A 8 19.64 -51.31 33.78
CA PHE A 8 19.18 -52.51 34.52
C PHE A 8 17.62 -52.63 34.56
N LYS A 9 17.13 -53.84 34.23
CA LYS A 9 15.81 -54.46 34.54
C LYS A 9 16.12 -55.72 35.40
N PRO A 10 15.18 -56.30 36.18
CA PRO A 10 14.49 -57.50 35.67
C PRO A 10 13.07 -57.76 36.21
N SER A 11 12.39 -58.64 35.47
CA SER A 11 11.05 -59.25 35.59
C SER A 11 10.92 -60.37 36.64
N LEU A 12 9.70 -60.71 37.07
CA LEU A 12 9.19 -62.10 37.15
C LEU A 12 7.67 -62.12 37.44
N GLY A 13 6.92 -62.99 36.73
CA GLY A 13 5.46 -63.16 36.84
C GLY A 13 5.02 -64.36 37.68
N LEU A 14 3.69 -64.49 37.85
CA LEU A 14 3.02 -65.70 38.33
C LEU A 14 1.54 -65.72 37.90
N GLU A 15 1.10 -66.90 37.42
CA GLU A 15 -0.21 -67.27 36.89
C GLU A 15 -1.30 -67.55 37.96
N GLN A 16 -2.53 -67.78 37.45
CA GLN A 16 -3.74 -68.42 38.02
C GLN A 16 -4.74 -67.44 38.66
N SER A 17 -6.02 -67.37 38.28
CA SER A 17 -6.97 -68.47 38.07
C SER A 17 -8.18 -68.09 37.20
N THR A 18 -8.74 -69.12 36.57
CA THR A 18 -9.97 -69.28 35.78
C THR A 18 -11.29 -69.00 36.51
N MET A 19 -12.32 -68.51 35.79
CA MET A 19 -13.67 -69.11 35.85
C MET A 19 -14.52 -68.80 34.60
N THR A 20 -15.36 -69.77 34.25
CA THR A 20 -15.96 -70.08 32.94
C THR A 20 -17.47 -69.78 32.82
N PHE A 21 -17.87 -69.37 31.60
CA PHE A 21 -19.10 -69.58 30.80
C PHE A 21 -20.31 -70.42 31.28
N HIS A 22 -21.53 -69.91 31.03
CA HIS A 22 -22.73 -70.51 30.37
C HIS A 22 -23.93 -69.53 30.54
N GLY A 23 -24.83 -69.18 29.62
CA GLY A 23 -25.28 -69.69 28.31
C GLY A 23 -26.80 -70.03 28.36
N GLN A 24 -27.67 -69.41 27.54
CA GLN A 24 -28.98 -69.87 26.96
C GLN A 24 -29.62 -68.70 26.14
N THR A 25 -29.66 -68.62 24.80
CA THR A 25 -30.45 -69.29 23.72
C THR A 25 -31.98 -69.13 23.72
N GLN A 26 -32.55 -68.36 22.76
CA GLN A 26 -33.67 -68.82 21.89
C GLN A 26 -33.87 -67.96 20.62
N PHE A 27 -34.43 -68.59 19.59
CA PHE A 27 -34.33 -68.34 18.14
C PHE A 27 -35.69 -67.96 17.51
N MET A 28 -35.69 -66.97 16.60
CA MET A 28 -36.29 -66.86 15.24
C MET A 28 -37.73 -67.34 14.84
N ARG A 29 -38.24 -66.61 13.81
CA ARG A 29 -39.18 -66.96 12.67
C ARG A 29 -40.54 -66.21 12.70
N GLU A 30 -41.18 -65.74 11.62
CA GLU A 30 -41.06 -65.81 10.14
C GLU A 30 -42.07 -64.81 9.48
N ARG A 31 -41.69 -64.19 8.35
CA ARG A 31 -42.43 -63.87 7.07
C ARG A 31 -43.83 -63.18 7.11
N ALA A 32 -44.00 -61.97 6.55
CA ALA A 32 -44.20 -61.58 5.13
C ALA A 32 -45.52 -62.05 4.46
N PHE A 33 -46.47 -61.12 4.19
CA PHE A 33 -47.07 -60.79 2.86
C PHE A 33 -48.42 -60.01 2.93
N VAL A 34 -48.57 -59.03 2.02
CA VAL A 34 -49.79 -58.31 1.53
C VAL A 34 -50.31 -57.14 2.42
N LEU A 35 -50.23 -55.83 2.12
CA LEU A 35 -50.05 -55.05 0.87
C LEU A 35 -50.93 -55.54 -0.29
N VAL A 36 -52.20 -55.08 -0.32
CA VAL A 36 -53.11 -54.91 -1.49
C VAL A 36 -54.61 -54.77 -1.07
N ALA A 37 -54.98 -54.90 0.20
CA ALA A 37 -56.35 -54.67 0.63
C ALA A 37 -56.47 -53.44 1.54
N LEU A 38 -56.51 -52.24 0.95
CA LEU A 38 -57.33 -51.07 1.38
C LEU A 38 -56.93 -49.76 0.67
N PHE A 39 -56.70 -49.82 -0.65
CA PHE A 39 -57.11 -48.72 -1.53
C PHE A 39 -58.57 -49.01 -1.93
N LEU A 40 -59.53 -48.33 -1.31
CA LEU A 40 -60.85 -47.96 -1.87
C LEU A 40 -61.72 -47.26 -0.80
N THR A 41 -61.69 -45.94 -0.86
CA THR A 41 -62.83 -45.02 -0.86
C THR A 41 -63.92 -45.08 0.23
N SER A 42 -64.13 -43.89 0.81
CA SER A 42 -65.40 -43.18 1.06
C SER A 42 -65.96 -43.01 2.49
N ILE A 43 -65.77 -41.79 3.01
CA ILE A 43 -66.76 -40.82 3.54
C ILE A 43 -67.41 -41.11 4.92
N THR A 44 -67.08 -40.29 5.94
CA THR A 44 -67.92 -39.19 6.51
C THR A 44 -67.13 -38.37 7.57
N VAL A 45 -67.11 -37.04 7.42
CA VAL A 45 -66.51 -35.91 8.21
C VAL A 45 -67.26 -35.68 9.56
N PRO A 46 -66.89 -34.78 10.54
CA PRO A 46 -65.90 -33.67 10.51
C PRO A 46 -65.06 -33.35 11.78
N LEU A 47 -64.08 -32.44 11.58
CA LEU A 47 -63.50 -31.42 12.49
C LEU A 47 -62.99 -31.81 13.90
N ALA A 48 -61.68 -31.74 14.08
CA ALA A 48 -61.06 -31.11 15.24
C ALA A 48 -59.73 -30.46 14.80
N THR A 49 -59.67 -29.15 14.99
CA THR A 49 -58.51 -28.27 14.81
C THR A 49 -57.29 -28.80 15.57
N ALA A 50 -56.15 -28.97 14.89
CA ALA A 50 -54.86 -28.91 15.56
C ALA A 50 -54.68 -27.46 16.00
N GLN A 51 -54.54 -27.26 17.30
CA GLN A 51 -54.33 -25.97 17.92
C GLN A 51 -52.83 -25.71 17.84
N ASP A 52 -52.41 -24.68 17.11
CA ASP A 52 -51.05 -24.16 17.20
C ASP A 52 -50.77 -23.82 18.66
N PHE A 53 -49.80 -24.48 19.26
CA PHE A 53 -49.25 -24.05 20.53
C PHE A 53 -48.26 -22.93 20.21
N GLU A 54 -48.66 -21.68 20.45
CA GLU A 54 -47.72 -20.56 20.52
C GLU A 54 -46.65 -20.90 21.57
N ASP A 55 -45.38 -20.73 21.19
CA ASP A 55 -44.27 -20.90 22.11
C ASP A 55 -44.40 -19.92 23.29
N PRO A 56 -44.10 -20.35 24.52
CA PRO A 56 -44.10 -19.44 25.65
C PRO A 56 -43.02 -18.37 25.45
N LYS A 57 -43.39 -17.09 25.58
CA LYS A 57 -42.45 -15.97 25.50
C LYS A 57 -41.97 -15.56 26.89
N THR A 58 -40.69 -15.22 27.02
CA THR A 58 -40.17 -14.64 28.25
C THR A 58 -40.62 -13.18 28.38
N GLU A 59 -40.92 -12.75 29.60
CA GLU A 59 -41.03 -11.34 29.95
C GLU A 59 -39.64 -10.69 30.02
N PRO A 60 -39.49 -9.42 29.61
CA PRO A 60 -38.22 -8.70 29.66
C PRO A 60 -37.81 -8.41 31.11
N VAL A 61 -36.59 -8.79 31.47
CA VAL A 61 -35.97 -8.51 32.77
C VAL A 61 -34.67 -7.73 32.64
N PHE A 62 -34.07 -7.62 31.46
CA PHE A 62 -32.81 -6.91 31.24
C PHE A 62 -32.90 -5.44 31.65
N GLU A 63 -33.98 -4.75 31.26
CA GLU A 63 -34.23 -3.34 31.61
C GLU A 63 -34.43 -3.11 33.11
N SER A 64 -34.79 -4.16 33.86
CA SER A 64 -34.96 -4.07 35.31
C SER A 64 -33.62 -4.02 36.07
N TYR A 65 -32.52 -4.39 35.42
CA TYR A 65 -31.19 -4.34 36.01
C TYR A 65 -30.65 -2.90 36.07
N SER A 66 -29.69 -2.64 36.97
CA SER A 66 -29.03 -1.33 37.02
C SER A 66 -28.28 -1.03 35.72
N GLY A 67 -28.17 0.23 35.33
CA GLY A 67 -27.43 0.62 34.12
C GLY A 67 -25.97 0.14 34.10
N ALA A 68 -25.33 -0.09 35.25
CA ALA A 68 -23.99 -0.68 35.31
C ALA A 68 -23.98 -2.17 34.89
N VAL A 69 -25.00 -2.94 35.26
CA VAL A 69 -25.16 -4.34 34.86
C VAL A 69 -25.52 -4.43 33.38
N GLN A 70 -26.42 -3.57 32.90
CA GLN A 70 -26.77 -3.51 31.48
C GLN A 70 -25.54 -3.19 30.62
N ARG A 71 -24.71 -2.21 31.00
CA ARG A 71 -23.44 -1.92 30.32
C ARG A 71 -22.48 -3.11 30.30
N ALA A 72 -22.42 -3.89 31.37
CA ALA A 72 -21.58 -5.07 31.41
C ALA A 72 -22.01 -6.15 30.41
N PHE A 73 -23.31 -6.26 30.09
CA PHE A 73 -23.78 -7.15 29.02
C PHE A 73 -23.26 -6.70 27.66
N TYR A 74 -23.44 -5.42 27.32
CA TYR A 74 -22.94 -4.85 26.07
C TYR A 74 -21.41 -4.96 25.94
N GLN A 75 -20.66 -4.77 27.03
CA GLN A 75 -19.20 -4.91 27.03
C GLN A 75 -18.74 -6.34 26.74
N VAL A 76 -19.45 -7.35 27.24
CA VAL A 76 -19.12 -8.76 26.98
C VAL A 76 -19.46 -9.13 25.54
N GLU A 77 -20.59 -8.68 25.01
CA GLU A 77 -20.99 -8.92 23.63
C GLU A 77 -20.03 -8.27 22.63
N ALA A 78 -19.66 -7.01 22.86
CA ALA A 78 -18.69 -6.31 22.04
C ALA A 78 -17.32 -7.00 22.05
N ALA A 79 -16.86 -7.49 23.22
CA ALA A 79 -15.61 -8.24 23.32
C ALA A 79 -15.65 -9.58 22.56
N GLU A 80 -16.78 -10.29 22.56
CA GLU A 80 -16.90 -11.58 21.87
C GLU A 80 -16.93 -11.44 20.35
N LEU A 81 -17.42 -10.32 19.82
CA LEU A 81 -17.33 -9.98 18.39
C LEU A 81 -15.88 -9.77 17.92
N GLN A 82 -14.98 -9.31 18.80
CA GLN A 82 -13.59 -8.99 18.43
C GLN A 82 -12.61 -10.16 18.55
N MET A 83 -12.89 -11.16 19.39
CA MET A 83 -11.85 -12.13 19.81
C MET A 83 -11.80 -13.44 18.98
N ASN A 84 -12.70 -13.65 18.00
CA ASN A 84 -12.83 -14.88 17.21
C ASN A 84 -12.64 -16.18 18.03
N LEU A 85 -13.31 -16.27 19.17
CA LEU A 85 -13.21 -17.41 20.08
C LEU A 85 -14.37 -18.37 19.82
N GLY A 86 -14.09 -19.65 19.55
CA GLY A 86 -15.12 -20.68 19.40
C GLY A 86 -16.08 -20.78 20.60
N ALA A 87 -17.25 -21.41 20.46
CA ALA A 87 -18.31 -21.35 21.47
C ALA A 87 -17.89 -21.83 22.88
N PRO A 88 -18.32 -21.17 23.98
CA PRO A 88 -18.00 -21.57 25.36
C PRO A 88 -18.92 -22.67 25.89
N GLU A 89 -18.41 -23.40 26.90
CA GLU A 89 -19.15 -24.46 27.59
C GLU A 89 -20.32 -23.93 28.45
N GLU A 90 -20.24 -22.70 28.98
CA GLU A 90 -21.27 -22.09 29.81
C GLU A 90 -21.80 -20.78 29.20
N TRP A 91 -23.08 -20.48 29.45
CA TRP A 91 -23.78 -19.27 29.01
C TRP A 91 -24.65 -18.73 30.14
N LEU A 92 -24.69 -17.41 30.29
CA LEU A 92 -25.64 -16.71 31.14
C LEU A 92 -26.87 -16.36 30.29
N VAL A 93 -28.03 -16.92 30.62
CA VAL A 93 -29.26 -16.83 29.85
C VAL A 93 -30.34 -16.11 30.67
N LEU A 94 -30.93 -15.08 30.09
CA LEU A 94 -32.04 -14.33 30.67
C LEU A 94 -33.36 -14.93 30.20
N THR A 95 -34.15 -15.46 31.14
CA THR A 95 -35.52 -15.89 30.89
C THR A 95 -36.32 -15.96 32.18
N THR A 96 -37.56 -15.49 32.12
CA THR A 96 -38.54 -15.61 33.22
C THR A 96 -39.34 -16.91 33.14
N LEU A 97 -39.13 -17.71 32.09
CA LEU A 97 -39.76 -19.01 31.91
C LEU A 97 -39.12 -20.07 32.80
N ASP A 98 -39.91 -21.09 33.18
CA ASP A 98 -39.40 -22.24 33.93
C ASP A 98 -38.36 -22.99 33.06
N PRO A 99 -37.12 -23.19 33.54
CA PRO A 99 -36.10 -23.91 32.79
C PRO A 99 -36.53 -25.30 32.29
N LEU A 100 -37.43 -25.99 33.00
CA LEU A 100 -37.97 -27.29 32.58
C LEU A 100 -38.95 -27.19 31.40
N LEU A 101 -39.50 -26.01 31.12
CA LEU A 101 -40.25 -25.71 29.91
C LEU A 101 -39.29 -25.38 28.78
N VAL A 102 -38.28 -24.55 29.04
CA VAL A 102 -37.32 -24.11 28.03
C VAL A 102 -36.44 -25.27 27.53
N GLN A 103 -36.02 -26.17 28.42
CA GLN A 103 -35.23 -27.38 28.07
C GLN A 103 -35.95 -28.34 27.10
N LYS A 104 -37.28 -28.24 26.94
CA LYS A 104 -38.02 -29.06 25.95
C LYS A 104 -37.83 -28.56 24.51
N HIS A 105 -37.32 -27.35 24.36
CA HIS A 105 -37.01 -26.73 23.07
C HIS A 105 -35.54 -26.89 22.67
N THR A 106 -34.73 -27.61 23.47
CA THR A 106 -33.32 -27.90 23.20
C THR A 106 -33.12 -29.39 22.90
N SER A 107 -32.39 -29.74 21.83
CA SER A 107 -31.98 -31.12 21.51
C SER A 107 -30.77 -31.60 22.32
N ALA A 108 -29.99 -30.68 22.86
CA ALA A 108 -28.72 -30.91 23.53
C ALA A 108 -28.85 -31.31 25.01
N ASP A 109 -27.83 -32.01 25.52
CA ASP A 109 -27.67 -32.26 26.95
C ASP A 109 -27.12 -30.99 27.61
N VAL A 110 -28.04 -30.24 28.25
CA VAL A 110 -27.79 -28.93 28.88
C VAL A 110 -28.05 -29.01 30.39
N GLU A 111 -27.07 -28.60 31.18
CA GLU A 111 -27.22 -28.41 32.63
C GLU A 111 -27.62 -26.97 32.92
N ILE A 112 -28.78 -26.77 33.56
CA ILE A 112 -29.29 -25.43 33.89
C ILE A 112 -29.27 -25.21 35.39
N ARG A 113 -28.62 -24.14 35.82
CA ARG A 113 -28.59 -23.68 37.22
C ARG A 113 -28.97 -22.20 37.31
N MET A 114 -29.55 -21.78 38.43
CA MET A 114 -29.89 -20.38 38.64
C MET A 114 -28.61 -19.53 38.72
N ALA A 115 -28.56 -18.42 37.99
CA ALA A 115 -27.47 -17.47 38.12
C ALA A 115 -27.62 -16.72 39.46
N PRO A 116 -26.55 -16.57 40.24
CA PRO A 116 -26.64 -15.85 41.50
C PRO A 116 -26.73 -14.33 41.24
N PHE A 117 -27.49 -13.63 42.08
CA PHE A 117 -27.57 -12.14 42.16
C PHE A 117 -28.30 -11.40 41.02
N LEU A 118 -28.75 -12.09 39.97
CA LEU A 118 -29.58 -11.52 38.90
C LEU A 118 -30.92 -12.27 38.83
N ASP A 119 -32.02 -11.56 39.11
CA ASP A 119 -33.36 -12.13 39.04
C ASP A 119 -33.74 -12.39 37.56
N GLY A 120 -34.22 -13.60 37.25
CA GLY A 120 -34.56 -14.00 35.88
C GLY A 120 -33.35 -14.47 35.03
N ALA A 121 -32.18 -14.66 35.65
CA ALA A 121 -30.98 -15.15 34.97
C ALA A 121 -30.61 -16.59 35.36
N TRP A 122 -30.06 -17.32 34.41
CA TRP A 122 -29.71 -18.73 34.50
C TRP A 122 -28.32 -18.98 33.91
N ILE A 123 -27.58 -19.95 34.41
CA ILE A 123 -26.34 -20.43 33.79
C ILE A 123 -26.65 -21.78 33.15
N TRP A 124 -26.39 -21.87 31.85
CA TRP A 124 -26.62 -23.04 31.03
C TRP A 124 -25.27 -23.59 30.59
N SER A 125 -25.01 -24.86 30.86
CA SER A 125 -23.79 -25.54 30.45
C SER A 125 -24.11 -26.59 29.39
N PHE A 126 -23.51 -26.46 28.21
CA PHE A 126 -23.71 -27.37 27.10
C PHE A 126 -22.57 -28.37 26.99
N SER A 127 -22.92 -29.65 26.83
CA SER A 127 -21.95 -30.71 26.57
C SER A 127 -21.27 -30.60 25.19
N ASP A 128 -21.94 -29.98 24.22
CA ASP A 128 -21.39 -29.55 22.94
C ASP A 128 -21.55 -28.02 22.82
N PRO A 129 -20.46 -27.24 22.99
CA PRO A 129 -20.51 -25.79 22.96
C PRO A 129 -21.01 -25.21 21.64
N VAL A 130 -20.66 -25.83 20.50
CA VAL A 130 -21.01 -25.33 19.16
C VAL A 130 -22.50 -25.50 18.90
N GLU A 131 -23.07 -26.65 19.29
CA GLU A 131 -24.52 -26.87 19.26
C GLU A 131 -25.25 -25.90 20.21
N GLY A 132 -24.67 -25.63 21.39
CA GLY A 132 -25.23 -24.72 22.38
C GLY A 132 -25.44 -23.30 21.87
N ALA A 133 -24.46 -22.74 21.16
CA ALA A 133 -24.57 -21.39 20.59
C ALA A 133 -25.73 -21.28 19.59
N SER A 134 -25.83 -22.22 18.65
CA SER A 134 -26.91 -22.25 17.65
C SER A 134 -28.30 -22.43 18.29
N ILE A 135 -28.38 -23.22 19.37
CA ILE A 135 -29.63 -23.39 20.12
C ILE A 135 -30.06 -22.08 20.78
N LEU A 136 -29.15 -21.36 21.44
CA LEU A 136 -29.48 -20.11 22.15
C LEU A 136 -29.94 -19.02 21.18
N GLU A 137 -29.26 -18.85 20.06
CA GLU A 137 -29.66 -17.93 19.00
C GLU A 137 -31.09 -18.24 18.50
N GLY A 138 -31.39 -19.52 18.27
CA GLY A 138 -32.73 -19.96 17.89
C GLY A 138 -33.80 -19.71 18.96
N LEU A 139 -33.44 -19.73 20.24
CA LEU A 139 -34.36 -19.44 21.35
C LEU A 139 -34.58 -17.95 21.56
N GLU A 140 -33.56 -17.12 21.35
CA GLU A 140 -33.66 -15.65 21.35
C GLU A 140 -34.56 -15.16 20.22
N ASN A 141 -34.33 -15.64 18.99
CA ASN A 141 -35.14 -15.30 17.82
C ASN A 141 -36.62 -15.68 17.98
N ARG A 142 -36.92 -16.69 18.80
CA ARG A 142 -38.30 -17.11 19.13
C ARG A 142 -38.87 -16.41 20.36
N GLY A 143 -38.09 -15.58 21.06
CA GLY A 143 -38.47 -14.87 22.28
C GLY A 143 -38.70 -15.79 23.49
N ILE A 144 -38.14 -17.00 23.46
CA ILE A 144 -38.22 -17.97 24.57
C ILE A 144 -37.21 -17.59 25.66
N ILE A 145 -36.07 -17.04 25.24
CA ILE A 145 -35.11 -16.37 26.11
C ILE A 145 -34.95 -14.93 25.61
N GLU A 146 -34.59 -14.03 26.51
CA GLU A 146 -34.50 -12.59 26.23
C GLU A 146 -33.12 -12.26 25.69
N ARG A 147 -32.09 -12.91 26.24
CA ARG A 147 -30.69 -12.67 25.93
C ARG A 147 -29.82 -13.78 26.48
N SER A 148 -28.69 -14.03 25.85
CA SER A 148 -27.67 -14.94 26.32
C SER A 148 -26.30 -14.30 26.18
N LEU A 149 -25.43 -14.56 27.16
CA LEU A 149 -24.05 -14.11 27.17
C LEU A 149 -23.11 -15.29 27.36
N PRO A 150 -22.03 -15.37 26.57
CA PRO A 150 -21.01 -16.38 26.76
C PRO A 150 -20.33 -16.23 28.14
N GLN A 151 -20.11 -17.34 28.85
CA GLN A 151 -19.35 -17.39 30.10
C GLN A 151 -18.01 -18.06 29.85
N ARG A 152 -16.95 -17.25 29.83
CA ARG A 152 -15.57 -17.70 29.66
C ARG A 152 -14.88 -17.85 31.01
N GLU A 153 -14.15 -18.93 31.22
CA GLU A 153 -13.21 -19.01 32.35
C GLU A 153 -12.09 -17.97 32.13
N LYS A 154 -11.97 -17.01 33.06
CA LYS A 154 -10.88 -16.04 33.05
C LYS A 154 -9.78 -16.47 34.02
N VAL A 155 -8.57 -16.66 33.50
CA VAL A 155 -7.37 -16.83 34.34
C VAL A 155 -6.85 -15.44 34.71
N MET A 156 -6.99 -15.07 35.98
CA MET A 156 -6.41 -13.83 36.49
C MET A 156 -4.92 -14.05 36.77
N GLN A 157 -4.05 -13.32 36.08
CA GLN A 157 -2.63 -13.27 36.43
C GLN A 157 -2.43 -12.33 37.63
N PRO A 158 -1.61 -12.71 38.63
CA PRO A 158 -1.17 -11.76 39.65
C PRO A 158 -0.38 -10.63 38.99
N ARG A 159 -0.77 -9.37 39.22
CA ARG A 159 0.02 -8.20 38.78
C ARG A 159 1.44 -8.28 39.34
N ALA A 160 2.41 -7.74 38.60
CA ALA A 160 3.78 -7.57 39.03
C ALA A 160 3.80 -6.72 40.32
N VAL A 161 4.13 -7.35 41.46
CA VAL A 161 4.35 -6.66 42.73
C VAL A 161 5.80 -6.88 43.14
N LEU A 162 6.60 -5.84 42.97
CA LEU A 162 7.99 -5.83 43.37
C LEU A 162 8.12 -5.91 44.90
N ASN A 163 9.17 -6.59 45.37
CA ASN A 163 9.34 -6.92 46.79
C ASN A 163 10.36 -6.02 47.51
N ASP A 164 10.80 -4.95 46.83
CA ASP A 164 11.89 -4.09 47.27
C ASP A 164 11.43 -3.16 48.42
N PRO A 165 12.23 -2.99 49.48
CA PRO A 165 11.82 -2.27 50.70
C PRO A 165 11.40 -0.82 50.49
N GLU A 166 11.96 -0.14 49.49
CA GLU A 166 11.72 1.28 49.23
C GLU A 166 10.54 1.55 48.28
N MET A 167 9.91 0.53 47.70
CA MET A 167 8.80 0.69 46.74
C MET A 167 7.68 1.62 47.24
N ASN A 168 7.31 1.53 48.52
CA ASN A 168 6.25 2.37 49.09
C ASN A 168 6.63 3.87 49.16
N ALA A 169 7.93 4.18 49.12
CA ALA A 169 8.46 5.54 49.14
C ALA A 169 8.69 6.08 47.71
N GLN A 170 8.78 5.21 46.70
CA GLN A 170 8.93 5.55 45.29
C GLN A 170 7.58 5.96 44.67
N TRP A 171 7.09 7.12 45.10
CA TRP A 171 5.80 7.66 44.68
C TRP A 171 5.71 7.92 43.16
N HIS A 172 6.83 8.13 42.48
CA HIS A 172 6.89 8.30 41.02
C HIS A 172 6.57 7.01 40.25
N LEU A 173 6.67 5.84 40.91
CA LEU A 173 6.27 4.54 40.36
C LEU A 173 4.86 4.16 40.83
N VAL A 174 4.53 4.46 42.10
CA VAL A 174 3.20 4.20 42.70
C VAL A 174 2.81 5.32 43.65
N ASN A 175 1.97 6.24 43.19
CA ASN A 175 1.46 7.35 43.97
C ASN A 175 0.15 6.99 44.64
N THR A 176 0.22 6.63 45.92
CA THR A 176 -0.93 6.37 46.78
C THR A 176 -1.43 7.64 47.49
N GLY A 177 -1.02 8.83 47.05
CA GLY A 177 -1.31 10.12 47.70
C GLY A 177 -0.34 10.45 48.85
N GLN A 178 0.87 9.90 48.82
CA GLN A 178 1.90 10.15 49.84
C GLN A 178 2.16 11.65 49.97
N SER A 179 2.24 12.16 51.21
CA SER A 179 2.52 13.56 51.52
C SER A 179 1.65 14.61 50.80
N GLY A 180 0.40 14.26 50.50
CA GLY A 180 -0.55 15.18 49.85
C GLY A 180 -0.43 15.21 48.32
N GLY A 181 0.27 14.25 47.72
CA GLY A 181 0.25 14.01 46.28
C GLY A 181 -1.13 13.59 45.76
N THR A 182 -1.28 13.65 44.44
CA THR A 182 -2.48 13.19 43.73
C THR A 182 -2.39 11.69 43.51
N ILE A 183 -3.40 10.93 43.95
CA ILE A 183 -3.40 9.46 43.78
C ILE A 183 -3.41 9.12 42.29
N GLY A 184 -2.53 8.21 41.86
CA GLY A 184 -2.37 7.82 40.45
C GLY A 184 -1.59 8.82 39.60
N GLU A 185 -1.08 9.91 40.20
CA GLU A 185 -0.12 10.79 39.55
C GLU A 185 1.29 10.21 39.72
N ASP A 186 1.52 9.14 38.97
CA ASP A 186 2.77 8.41 38.83
C ASP A 186 2.97 8.05 37.35
N ALA A 187 4.12 7.46 37.02
CA ALA A 187 4.47 7.09 35.65
C ALA A 187 3.72 5.85 35.12
N ASN A 188 2.74 5.33 35.87
CA ASN A 188 1.90 4.18 35.51
C ASN A 188 2.69 2.89 35.17
N VAL A 189 3.86 2.70 35.77
CA VAL A 189 4.77 1.59 35.47
C VAL A 189 4.26 0.22 35.94
N THR A 190 3.40 0.19 36.97
CA THR A 190 2.95 -1.10 37.52
C THR A 190 2.11 -1.92 36.56
N ALA A 191 1.33 -1.25 35.69
CA ALA A 191 0.60 -1.92 34.62
C ALA A 191 1.51 -2.20 33.42
N ALA A 192 2.54 -1.38 33.18
CA ALA A 192 3.56 -1.65 32.17
C ALA A 192 4.37 -2.92 32.50
N TRP A 193 4.71 -3.16 33.78
CA TRP A 193 5.46 -4.34 34.24
C TRP A 193 4.74 -5.68 34.07
N ASP A 194 3.44 -5.67 33.78
CA ASP A 194 2.71 -6.87 33.38
C ASP A 194 2.97 -7.22 31.88
N ILE A 195 3.53 -6.28 31.11
CA ILE A 195 3.82 -6.38 29.66
C ILE A 195 5.34 -6.45 29.42
N ALA A 196 6.10 -5.50 29.98
CA ALA A 196 7.53 -5.29 29.77
C ALA A 196 8.22 -4.84 31.07
N ASP A 197 9.45 -5.29 31.30
CA ASP A 197 10.26 -4.94 32.48
C ASP A 197 11.65 -4.36 32.16
N GLY A 198 11.92 -4.16 30.86
CA GLY A 198 13.16 -3.61 30.31
C GLY A 198 14.16 -4.69 29.89
N THR A 199 13.75 -5.95 29.84
CA THR A 199 14.62 -7.04 29.45
C THR A 199 15.13 -6.84 28.02
N GLY A 200 16.44 -7.00 27.82
CA GLY A 200 17.06 -6.89 26.49
C GLY A 200 17.40 -5.47 26.05
N ALA A 201 16.96 -4.44 26.77
CA ALA A 201 17.39 -3.06 26.57
C ALA A 201 18.60 -2.71 27.47
N GLN A 202 19.48 -1.85 26.97
CA GLN A 202 20.66 -1.33 27.69
C GLN A 202 20.64 0.21 27.78
N ILE A 203 20.76 0.74 29.01
CA ILE A 203 20.76 2.19 29.28
C ILE A 203 22.14 2.65 29.74
N SER A 204 22.72 3.63 29.03
CA SER A 204 23.97 4.29 29.38
C SER A 204 23.71 5.59 30.14
N ILE A 205 24.28 5.69 31.35
CA ILE A 205 24.20 6.90 32.16
C ILE A 205 25.48 7.73 31.95
N ILE A 206 25.36 8.86 31.25
CA ILE A 206 26.46 9.78 30.98
C ILE A 206 26.40 10.92 31.99
N ASP A 207 27.23 10.86 33.04
CA ASP A 207 27.14 11.77 34.18
C ASP A 207 28.47 11.87 34.97
N ASP A 208 28.42 12.12 36.28
CA ASP A 208 29.55 12.32 37.19
C ASP A 208 30.15 11.00 37.74
N GLY A 209 29.49 9.88 37.45
CA GLY A 209 29.95 8.53 37.68
C GLY A 209 28.82 7.54 37.98
N PHE A 210 29.14 6.26 37.91
CA PHE A 210 28.20 5.16 38.10
C PHE A 210 28.74 4.19 39.15
N ALA A 211 28.10 4.10 40.31
CA ALA A 211 28.52 3.20 41.38
C ALA A 211 28.12 1.75 41.05
N HIS A 212 28.84 1.13 40.11
CA HIS A 212 28.59 -0.25 39.65
C HIS A 212 28.73 -1.32 40.75
N SER A 213 29.25 -0.94 41.92
CA SER A 213 29.31 -1.79 43.12
C SER A 213 28.06 -1.73 44.01
N HIS A 214 27.11 -0.83 43.70
CA HIS A 214 25.82 -0.72 44.39
C HIS A 214 24.98 -1.99 44.18
N THR A 215 24.29 -2.46 45.22
CA THR A 215 23.55 -3.73 45.18
C THR A 215 22.46 -3.74 44.10
N ASP A 216 21.76 -2.62 43.91
CA ASP A 216 20.72 -2.49 42.88
C ASP A 216 21.26 -2.14 41.48
N LEU A 217 22.55 -1.82 41.32
CA LEU A 217 23.12 -1.46 39.99
C LEU A 217 24.12 -2.50 39.46
N SER A 218 24.76 -3.24 40.35
CA SER A 218 25.68 -4.32 39.97
C SER A 218 25.04 -5.43 39.11
N PRO A 219 23.74 -5.80 39.29
CA PRO A 219 23.10 -6.79 38.43
C PRO A 219 22.67 -6.14 37.11
N GLY A 220 23.28 -6.55 36.01
CA GLY A 220 23.08 -5.96 34.68
C GLY A 220 24.12 -4.88 34.32
N TYR A 221 25.12 -4.64 35.17
CA TYR A 221 26.20 -3.71 34.84
C TYR A 221 27.07 -4.23 33.70
N GLN A 222 27.19 -3.43 32.63
CA GLN A 222 27.97 -3.73 31.44
C GLN A 222 29.32 -3.00 31.47
N SER A 223 30.33 -3.68 32.01
CA SER A 223 31.70 -3.12 32.09
C SER A 223 32.38 -2.92 30.74
N GLY A 224 31.92 -3.63 29.69
CA GLY A 224 32.46 -3.50 28.33
C GLY A 224 32.11 -2.16 27.68
N ASP A 225 30.96 -1.61 28.07
CA ASP A 225 30.33 -0.44 27.44
C ASP A 225 30.34 0.79 28.37
N SER A 226 31.19 0.72 29.40
CA SER A 226 31.36 1.77 30.40
C SER A 226 32.75 2.40 30.31
N TYR A 227 32.86 3.69 30.63
CA TYR A 227 34.15 4.39 30.57
C TYR A 227 34.25 5.60 31.52
N ASP A 228 35.43 5.85 32.08
CA ASP A 228 35.77 7.08 32.80
C ASP A 228 36.65 7.98 31.93
N TYR A 229 36.07 9.07 31.41
CA TYR A 229 36.79 10.07 30.61
C TYR A 229 37.64 11.04 31.47
N CYS A 230 37.35 11.16 32.76
CA CYS A 230 38.13 11.97 33.70
C CYS A 230 39.45 11.30 34.09
N SER A 231 39.45 9.98 34.24
CA SER A 231 40.64 9.17 34.59
C SER A 231 41.25 8.45 33.38
N ASN A 232 40.51 8.38 32.26
CA ASN A 232 40.84 7.68 31.03
C ASN A 232 41.11 6.18 31.26
N ASP A 233 40.13 5.51 31.87
CA ASP A 233 40.10 4.06 32.09
C ASP A 233 38.65 3.52 32.01
N GLY A 234 38.46 2.21 32.17
CA GLY A 234 37.15 1.55 32.02
C GLY A 234 36.32 1.44 33.32
N ASP A 235 36.69 2.14 34.40
CA ASP A 235 35.98 2.08 35.68
C ASP A 235 35.23 3.40 35.94
N PRO A 236 33.91 3.48 35.69
CA PRO A 236 33.14 4.72 35.83
C PRO A 236 32.80 5.07 37.29
N SER A 237 33.44 4.43 38.28
CA SER A 237 33.14 4.63 39.69
C SER A 237 33.21 6.11 40.11
N PRO A 238 32.19 6.62 40.82
CA PRO A 238 32.14 8.02 41.23
C PRO A 238 33.09 8.32 42.39
N SER A 239 33.51 9.57 42.49
CA SER A 239 34.18 10.08 43.70
C SER A 239 33.17 10.52 44.76
N SER A 240 33.62 10.74 45.99
CA SER A 240 32.76 11.32 47.04
C SER A 240 32.33 12.73 46.64
N GLY A 241 31.03 12.96 46.57
CA GLY A 241 30.40 14.19 46.08
C GLY A 241 29.78 14.06 44.69
N ASP A 242 30.17 13.03 43.92
CA ASP A 242 29.74 12.79 42.55
C ASP A 242 28.60 11.74 42.50
N GLY A 243 27.55 11.95 43.31
CA GLY A 243 26.46 10.97 43.49
C GLY A 243 25.33 11.04 42.48
N HIS A 244 25.41 11.96 41.52
CA HIS A 244 24.30 12.29 40.64
C HIS A 244 24.01 11.15 39.67
N GLY A 245 24.99 10.69 38.90
CA GLY A 245 24.84 9.60 37.94
C GLY A 245 24.37 8.28 38.57
N THR A 246 24.81 7.99 39.80
CA THR A 246 24.34 6.80 40.54
C THR A 246 22.86 6.91 40.91
N SER A 247 22.40 8.11 41.25
CA SER A 247 20.99 8.38 41.56
C SER A 247 20.12 8.31 40.30
N ALA A 248 20.60 8.87 39.19
CA ALA A 248 19.93 8.77 37.89
C ALA A 248 19.81 7.31 37.41
N ALA A 249 20.89 6.52 37.53
CA ALA A 249 20.90 5.10 37.20
C ALA A 249 19.82 4.30 37.95
N GLY A 250 19.66 4.58 39.25
CA GLY A 250 18.65 3.91 40.06
C GLY A 250 17.21 4.23 39.64
N VAL A 251 16.95 5.44 39.12
CA VAL A 251 15.63 5.81 38.60
C VAL A 251 15.33 5.08 37.30
N ALA A 252 16.29 5.06 36.37
CA ALA A 252 16.12 4.44 35.05
C ALA A 252 15.97 2.92 35.15
N GLY A 253 16.92 2.23 35.77
CA GLY A 253 17.05 0.77 35.68
C GLY A 253 17.62 0.10 36.93
N GLY A 254 17.40 0.68 38.12
CA GLY A 254 17.75 0.01 39.38
C GLY A 254 17.10 -1.38 39.47
N ARG A 255 17.90 -2.42 39.73
CA ARG A 255 17.43 -3.81 39.75
C ARG A 255 16.33 -4.00 40.79
N GLY A 256 15.15 -4.35 40.33
CA GLY A 256 13.98 -4.60 41.17
C GLY A 256 13.75 -6.09 41.47
N ASN A 257 12.74 -6.36 42.28
CA ASN A 257 12.33 -7.69 42.73
C ASN A 257 13.45 -8.49 43.44
N ASN A 258 14.44 -7.81 44.02
CA ASN A 258 15.64 -8.44 44.58
C ASN A 258 15.63 -8.45 46.14
N SER A 259 14.55 -7.94 46.74
CA SER A 259 14.33 -7.78 48.19
C SER A 259 15.29 -6.80 48.87
N TYR A 260 15.87 -5.89 48.12
CA TYR A 260 16.82 -4.86 48.55
C TYR A 260 16.43 -3.49 47.98
N GLY A 261 16.86 -2.42 48.65
CA GLY A 261 16.77 -1.04 48.15
C GLY A 261 15.52 -0.66 47.37
N ILE A 262 15.74 -0.23 46.12
CA ILE A 262 14.76 0.40 45.21
C ILE A 262 14.48 -0.48 43.98
N ALA A 263 13.50 -0.09 43.17
CA ALA A 263 13.39 -0.54 41.78
C ALA A 263 13.42 0.66 40.83
N GLY A 264 14.07 0.51 39.67
CA GLY A 264 13.96 1.47 38.57
C GLY A 264 12.68 1.27 37.77
N VAL A 265 12.46 2.14 36.79
CA VAL A 265 11.37 1.97 35.81
C VAL A 265 11.57 0.70 34.98
N ALA A 266 12.73 0.55 34.34
CA ALA A 266 13.13 -0.64 33.59
C ALA A 266 14.00 -1.53 34.48
N TYR A 267 13.39 -2.09 35.53
CA TYR A 267 14.12 -2.75 36.61
C TYR A 267 14.87 -4.02 36.18
N ASN A 268 14.67 -4.51 34.95
CA ASN A 268 15.43 -5.62 34.39
C ASN A 268 16.41 -5.26 33.27
N ALA A 269 16.46 -3.99 32.85
CA ALA A 269 17.42 -3.50 31.85
C ALA A 269 18.87 -3.68 32.30
N ASP A 270 19.75 -3.78 31.31
CA ASP A 270 21.19 -3.69 31.51
C ASP A 270 21.63 -2.23 31.54
N MET A 271 22.73 -1.94 32.23
CA MET A 271 23.16 -0.57 32.51
C MET A 271 24.66 -0.42 32.26
N SER A 272 25.05 0.65 31.58
CA SER A 272 26.44 1.09 31.47
C SER A 272 26.60 2.48 32.08
N GLY A 273 27.84 2.81 32.45
CA GLY A 273 28.16 4.06 33.12
C GLY A 273 29.28 4.80 32.44
N THR A 274 29.07 6.09 32.19
CA THR A 274 30.05 6.98 31.59
C THR A 274 30.32 8.16 32.51
N ARG A 275 31.55 8.27 33.01
CA ARG A 275 31.98 9.37 33.88
C ARG A 275 32.60 10.48 33.04
N LEU A 276 31.85 11.56 32.85
CA LEU A 276 32.18 12.69 31.97
C LEU A 276 32.19 14.04 32.72
N ILE A 277 31.10 14.38 33.42
CA ILE A 277 30.89 15.76 33.92
C ILE A 277 31.54 16.04 35.29
N ALA A 278 32.12 15.03 35.94
CA ALA A 278 32.91 15.19 37.16
C ALA A 278 34.22 15.97 36.93
N CYS A 279 34.58 16.23 35.68
CA CYS A 279 35.74 16.99 35.25
C CYS A 279 35.41 17.85 34.02
N GLY A 280 36.34 18.73 33.64
CA GLY A 280 36.21 19.47 32.39
C GLY A 280 36.52 18.59 31.19
N PHE A 281 35.70 18.68 30.14
CA PHE A 281 35.83 17.91 28.91
C PHE A 281 35.89 18.83 27.67
N SER A 282 36.21 18.25 26.52
CA SER A 282 36.18 18.92 25.21
C SER A 282 35.01 18.41 24.38
N ASP A 283 34.63 19.14 23.32
CA ASP A 283 33.62 18.72 22.35
C ASP A 283 33.86 17.28 21.84
N SER A 284 35.11 16.96 21.44
CA SER A 284 35.48 15.61 21.01
C SER A 284 35.32 14.54 22.10
N THR A 285 35.46 14.91 23.37
CA THR A 285 35.29 13.99 24.50
C THR A 285 33.81 13.73 24.76
N ALA A 286 32.98 14.77 24.67
CA ALA A 286 31.53 14.62 24.79
C ALA A 286 30.97 13.79 23.63
N ALA A 287 31.42 14.03 22.39
CA ALA A 287 31.06 13.23 21.22
C ALA A 287 31.40 11.74 21.41
N ASN A 288 32.61 11.42 21.84
CA ASN A 288 33.00 10.03 22.11
C ASN A 288 32.22 9.41 23.28
N ALA A 289 31.80 10.21 24.26
CA ALA A 289 31.01 9.74 25.39
C ALA A 289 29.58 9.40 24.98
N LEU A 290 28.99 10.21 24.09
CA LEU A 290 27.68 9.94 23.50
C LEU A 290 27.74 8.68 22.62
N SER A 291 28.69 8.58 21.70
CA SER A 291 28.83 7.41 20.81
C SER A 291 29.54 6.20 21.44
N LEU A 292 29.60 6.12 22.78
CA LEU A 292 30.28 5.00 23.45
C LEU A 292 29.44 3.73 23.31
N SER A 293 29.93 2.78 22.50
CA SER A 293 29.22 1.52 22.22
C SER A 293 27.80 1.74 21.68
N ASP A 294 27.67 2.65 20.72
CA ASP A 294 26.44 3.02 19.99
C ASP A 294 25.63 1.84 19.40
N GLN A 295 26.26 0.70 19.19
CA GLN A 295 25.60 -0.52 18.71
C GLN A 295 25.08 -1.43 19.84
N ASP A 296 25.56 -1.26 21.07
CA ASP A 296 25.20 -2.08 22.24
C ASP A 296 24.37 -1.29 23.26
N ASN A 297 24.67 -0.01 23.47
CA ASN A 297 23.86 0.88 24.31
C ASN A 297 22.64 1.36 23.53
N ASP A 298 21.43 0.99 23.94
CA ASP A 298 20.21 1.43 23.24
C ASP A 298 19.86 2.89 23.55
N ILE A 299 19.99 3.27 24.82
CA ILE A 299 19.51 4.55 25.34
C ILE A 299 20.63 5.30 26.04
N TYR A 300 20.79 6.58 25.74
CA TYR A 300 21.68 7.49 26.46
C TYR A 300 20.87 8.45 27.34
N SER A 301 21.13 8.43 28.64
CA SER A 301 20.52 9.34 29.62
C SER A 301 21.49 10.44 30.02
N ASN A 302 21.16 11.68 29.67
CA ASN A 302 21.98 12.86 29.90
C ASN A 302 21.25 13.89 30.76
N SER A 303 21.78 14.15 31.95
CA SER A 303 21.16 15.04 32.94
C SER A 303 22.01 16.27 33.25
N TRP A 304 22.67 16.80 32.22
CA TRP A 304 23.62 17.92 32.26
C TRP A 304 23.45 18.82 31.03
N GLY A 305 23.90 20.07 31.11
CA GLY A 305 23.78 21.05 30.02
C GLY A 305 24.60 22.30 30.35
N PRO A 306 24.35 23.43 29.66
CA PRO A 306 24.85 24.74 30.01
C PRO A 306 24.43 25.19 31.41
N SER A 307 24.81 26.41 31.79
CA SER A 307 24.39 26.97 33.08
C SER A 307 22.95 27.50 33.00
N ASP A 308 22.06 26.90 33.79
CA ASP A 308 20.64 27.26 33.99
C ASP A 308 20.40 28.61 34.71
N ASN A 309 21.03 29.69 34.24
CA ASN A 309 21.04 31.01 34.88
C ASN A 309 20.18 32.07 34.17
N GLY A 310 19.43 31.68 33.13
CA GLY A 310 18.61 32.57 32.31
C GLY A 310 19.43 33.58 31.51
N GLN A 311 20.72 33.31 31.25
CA GLN A 311 21.62 34.22 30.53
C GLN A 311 22.61 33.46 29.62
N THR A 312 22.60 32.13 29.64
CA THR A 312 23.57 31.32 28.92
C THR A 312 22.92 30.79 27.66
N LEU A 313 23.46 31.20 26.50
CA LEU A 313 23.10 30.65 25.20
C LEU A 313 24.28 29.82 24.71
N GLU A 314 24.20 28.51 24.86
CA GLU A 314 25.28 27.58 24.54
C GLU A 314 24.72 26.25 24.05
N GLY A 315 25.42 25.61 23.14
CA GLY A 315 25.05 24.31 22.59
C GLY A 315 26.26 23.41 22.36
N PRO A 316 26.03 22.18 21.88
CA PRO A 316 27.08 21.25 21.49
C PRO A 316 27.98 21.85 20.41
N GLY A 317 29.25 21.45 20.42
CA GLY A 317 30.15 21.76 19.32
C GLY A 317 29.88 20.86 18.10
N PRO A 318 30.56 21.11 16.97
CA PRO A 318 30.29 20.40 15.72
C PRO A 318 30.57 18.90 15.79
N LEU A 319 31.47 18.43 16.66
CA LEU A 319 31.73 17.00 16.78
C LEU A 319 30.62 16.29 17.55
N LEU A 320 30.06 16.94 18.58
CA LEU A 320 28.94 16.37 19.32
C LEU A 320 27.64 16.43 18.50
N ILE A 321 27.40 17.47 17.68
CA ILE A 321 26.31 17.46 16.70
C ILE A 321 26.45 16.30 15.72
N ALA A 322 27.65 16.07 15.17
CA ALA A 322 27.87 14.93 14.28
C ALA A 322 27.67 13.58 14.99
N ALA A 323 27.97 13.49 16.28
CA ALA A 323 27.66 12.30 17.09
C ALA A 323 26.15 12.15 17.29
N PHE A 324 25.40 13.22 17.58
CA PHE A 324 23.94 13.16 17.64
C PHE A 324 23.35 12.63 16.33
N GLU A 325 23.73 13.20 15.18
CA GLU A 325 23.26 12.76 13.87
C GLU A 325 23.61 11.30 13.59
N SER A 326 24.86 10.90 13.85
CA SER A 326 25.33 9.52 13.61
C SER A 326 24.64 8.52 14.52
N ASP A 327 24.54 8.79 15.81
CA ASP A 327 23.96 7.87 16.79
C ASP A 327 22.46 7.73 16.57
N PHE A 328 21.76 8.84 16.26
CA PHE A 328 20.33 8.85 15.96
C PHE A 328 19.95 8.13 14.66
N THR A 329 20.89 7.96 13.73
CA THR A 329 20.63 7.31 12.43
C THR A 329 21.21 5.91 12.32
N THR A 330 22.44 5.69 12.81
CA THR A 330 23.21 4.45 12.61
C THR A 330 23.36 3.60 13.88
N GLY A 331 23.06 4.17 15.06
CA GLY A 331 23.03 3.46 16.33
C GLY A 331 22.09 2.27 16.31
N ARG A 332 22.30 1.31 17.22
CA ARG A 332 21.43 0.11 17.36
C ARG A 332 21.17 -0.63 16.04
N GLY A 333 22.19 -0.74 15.17
CA GLY A 333 22.04 -1.39 13.87
C GLY A 333 21.18 -0.62 12.86
N ASN A 334 21.33 0.71 12.81
CA ASN A 334 20.53 1.65 12.00
C ASN A 334 19.10 1.92 12.48
N LEU A 335 18.78 1.57 13.73
CA LEU A 335 17.51 1.96 14.35
C LEU A 335 17.60 3.33 15.04
N GLY A 336 18.82 3.79 15.31
CA GLY A 336 19.07 5.04 16.03
C GLY A 336 19.04 4.86 17.54
N ASN A 337 20.06 5.38 18.24
CA ASN A 337 20.07 5.45 19.69
C ASN A 337 19.01 6.43 20.19
N ILE A 338 18.38 6.08 21.31
CA ILE A 338 17.41 6.95 21.98
C ILE A 338 18.16 7.85 22.94
N ILE A 339 18.11 9.16 22.71
CA ILE A 339 18.91 10.12 23.46
C ILE A 339 17.98 10.97 24.30
N THR A 340 18.01 10.79 25.61
CA THR A 340 17.19 11.57 26.54
C THR A 340 18.03 12.65 27.20
N TRP A 341 17.48 13.87 27.28
CA TRP A 341 18.17 15.04 27.79
C TRP A 341 17.29 15.80 28.80
N ALA A 342 17.89 16.30 29.87
CA ALA A 342 17.18 17.13 30.84
C ALA A 342 16.88 18.51 30.26
N GLY A 343 15.62 18.95 30.33
CA GLY A 343 15.21 20.26 29.82
C GLY A 343 15.66 21.47 30.66
N GLY A 344 16.46 21.27 31.72
CA GLY A 344 17.01 22.35 32.56
C GLY A 344 16.25 22.65 33.86
N ASN A 345 16.91 23.34 34.80
CA ASN A 345 16.41 23.67 36.15
C ASN A 345 16.38 25.19 36.44
N GLY A 346 16.43 26.01 35.40
CA GLY A 346 16.65 27.45 35.42
C GLY A 346 15.40 28.30 35.47
N ARG A 347 14.19 27.71 35.51
CA ARG A 347 12.95 28.50 35.45
C ARG A 347 12.84 29.60 36.51
N GLY A 348 13.37 29.37 37.71
CA GLY A 348 13.41 30.38 38.77
C GLY A 348 14.22 31.64 38.42
N ASN A 349 15.07 31.55 37.40
CA ASN A 349 15.87 32.60 36.80
C ASN A 349 15.28 33.11 35.46
N SER A 350 14.07 32.68 35.08
CA SER A 350 13.48 32.92 33.76
C SER A 350 14.34 32.36 32.62
N ASP A 351 14.78 31.11 32.78
CA ASP A 351 15.45 30.34 31.72
C ASP A 351 14.47 29.50 30.91
N ASN A 352 14.90 29.09 29.72
CA ASN A 352 14.11 28.35 28.74
C ASN A 352 14.95 27.23 28.10
N SER A 353 14.34 26.05 27.94
CA SER A 353 15.00 24.86 27.41
C SER A 353 15.50 25.06 25.97
N ASN A 354 14.91 25.99 25.21
CA ASN A 354 15.35 26.34 23.87
C ASN A 354 16.69 27.09 23.83
N TYR A 355 17.23 27.59 24.96
CA TYR A 355 18.57 28.19 25.04
C TYR A 355 19.68 27.17 25.31
N ASP A 356 19.29 25.96 25.71
CA ASP A 356 20.18 24.80 25.84
C ASP A 356 20.24 24.05 24.50
N GLY A 357 21.31 24.26 23.74
CA GLY A 357 21.49 23.62 22.44
C GLY A 357 21.60 22.09 22.49
N TYR A 358 21.77 21.48 23.67
CA TYR A 358 21.79 20.03 23.83
C TYR A 358 20.37 19.49 23.94
N ALA A 359 19.53 20.04 24.83
CA ALA A 359 18.12 19.66 24.96
C ALA A 359 17.28 20.14 23.75
N ASN A 360 17.72 21.19 23.07
CA ASN A 360 17.09 21.74 21.88
C ASN A 360 17.50 21.00 20.59
N ALA A 361 18.40 20.02 20.64
CA ALA A 361 18.77 19.26 19.44
C ALA A 361 17.65 18.28 19.05
N ARG A 362 17.36 18.20 17.74
CA ARG A 362 16.32 17.32 17.17
C ARG A 362 16.41 15.88 17.65
N GLN A 363 17.64 15.37 17.73
CA GLN A 363 17.92 13.97 18.06
C GLN A 363 17.64 13.64 19.54
N THR A 364 17.28 14.64 20.35
CA THR A 364 17.11 14.48 21.78
C THR A 364 15.66 14.56 22.22
N ILE A 365 15.30 13.70 23.17
CA ILE A 365 14.06 13.77 23.93
C ILE A 365 14.32 14.72 25.10
N SER A 366 13.90 15.99 24.94
CA SER A 366 13.94 16.96 26.04
C SER A 366 12.86 16.66 27.07
N VAL A 367 13.27 16.47 28.32
CA VAL A 367 12.40 16.05 29.42
C VAL A 367 12.28 17.13 30.50
N GLY A 368 11.05 17.61 30.69
CA GLY A 368 10.70 18.50 31.81
C GLY A 368 10.26 17.74 33.07
N ALA A 369 9.98 18.47 34.15
CA ALA A 369 9.72 17.91 35.47
C ALA A 369 8.40 18.38 36.10
N ILE A 370 7.66 17.42 36.68
CA ILE A 370 6.45 17.67 37.45
C ILE A 370 6.53 17.11 38.86
N THR A 371 5.72 17.67 39.75
CA THR A 371 5.63 17.26 41.15
C THR A 371 4.74 16.03 41.34
N ASN A 372 4.70 15.52 42.58
CA ASN A 372 3.78 14.46 43.02
C ASN A 372 2.28 14.82 43.01
N SER A 373 1.94 16.02 42.52
CA SER A 373 0.56 16.47 42.29
C SER A 373 0.25 16.74 40.81
N GLY A 374 1.20 16.49 39.90
CA GLY A 374 0.99 16.64 38.46
C GLY A 374 1.15 18.08 37.96
N THR A 375 1.58 19.00 38.83
CA THR A 375 1.89 20.39 38.48
C THR A 375 3.37 20.53 38.13
N GLN A 376 3.71 21.49 37.28
CA GLN A 376 5.10 21.79 36.93
C GLN A 376 5.95 22.05 38.19
N SER A 377 7.15 21.48 38.22
CA SER A 377 8.12 21.77 39.27
C SER A 377 8.65 23.19 39.14
N TYR A 378 8.93 23.85 40.27
CA TYR A 378 9.27 25.29 40.29
C TYR A 378 10.54 25.65 39.50
N TYR A 379 11.40 24.68 39.22
CA TYR A 379 12.65 24.83 38.50
C TYR A 379 12.56 24.36 37.03
N SER A 380 11.57 23.53 36.67
CA SER A 380 11.48 22.94 35.33
C SER A 380 11.26 24.04 34.31
N GLU A 381 12.16 24.17 33.35
CA GLU A 381 12.08 25.19 32.31
C GLU A 381 10.89 24.95 31.38
N ASP A 382 10.40 26.04 30.79
CA ASP A 382 9.44 26.02 29.68
C ASP A 382 10.28 25.90 28.37
N GLY A 383 9.70 25.41 27.27
CA GLY A 383 10.38 25.35 25.97
C GLY A 383 9.52 24.71 24.88
N ALA A 384 9.70 25.14 23.63
CA ALA A 384 9.03 24.58 22.46
C ALA A 384 9.62 23.22 22.04
N ASN A 385 10.84 22.90 22.49
CA ASN A 385 11.55 21.64 22.27
C ASN A 385 11.20 20.54 23.29
N VAL A 386 10.49 20.86 24.39
CA VAL A 386 10.13 19.87 25.43
C VAL A 386 9.14 18.87 24.85
N LEU A 387 9.54 17.58 24.75
CA LEU A 387 8.69 16.52 24.22
C LEU A 387 7.70 16.03 25.28
N VAL A 388 8.21 15.63 26.44
CA VAL A 388 7.39 15.07 27.53
C VAL A 388 7.92 15.52 28.89
N VAL A 389 7.11 15.33 29.93
CA VAL A 389 7.53 15.54 31.31
C VAL A 389 7.45 14.27 32.14
N ALA A 390 8.25 14.22 33.20
CA ALA A 390 8.23 13.10 34.15
C ALA A 390 8.29 13.58 35.60
N HIS A 391 7.92 12.66 36.49
CA HIS A 391 7.81 12.91 37.92
C HIS A 391 9.17 13.16 38.56
N SER A 392 9.26 14.23 39.35
CA SER A 392 10.46 14.69 40.05
C SER A 392 10.13 15.39 41.37
N ASN A 393 11.14 15.88 42.09
CA ASN A 393 10.95 16.72 43.28
C ASN A 393 10.35 18.10 42.92
N GLY A 394 10.17 18.96 43.92
CA GLY A 394 9.66 20.33 43.75
C GLY A 394 8.28 20.54 44.36
N GLY A 395 7.57 19.43 44.64
CA GLY A 395 6.38 19.39 45.48
C GLY A 395 6.73 19.12 46.94
N THR A 396 6.02 18.17 47.56
CA THR A 396 6.23 17.81 48.97
C THR A 396 7.21 16.66 49.19
N LEU A 397 7.63 15.99 48.11
CA LEU A 397 8.51 14.82 48.13
C LEU A 397 9.65 14.98 47.12
N GLY A 398 10.75 14.26 47.35
CA GLY A 398 11.79 14.01 46.36
C GLY A 398 11.77 12.58 45.85
N ILE A 399 12.63 12.29 44.88
CA ILE A 399 12.77 10.96 44.29
C ILE A 399 13.62 10.08 45.20
N VAL A 400 13.11 8.87 45.44
CA VAL A 400 13.81 7.82 46.19
C VAL A 400 14.48 6.89 45.19
N THR A 401 15.81 6.78 45.28
CA THR A 401 16.64 6.07 44.29
C THR A 401 17.95 5.58 44.94
N ALA A 402 18.78 4.87 44.17
CA ALA A 402 20.12 4.44 44.57
C ALA A 402 21.03 5.65 44.86
N ASP A 403 22.07 5.43 45.66
CA ASP A 403 23.07 6.44 46.01
C ASP A 403 24.44 5.78 46.16
N ILE A 404 25.51 6.56 46.16
CA ILE A 404 26.85 6.01 46.37
C ILE A 404 26.91 5.29 47.72
N PRO A 405 27.28 4.00 47.77
CA PRO A 405 27.32 3.27 49.03
C PRO A 405 28.18 3.95 50.11
N GLY A 406 27.55 4.30 51.23
CA GLY A 406 28.23 4.79 52.43
C GLY A 406 27.93 6.24 52.74
N SER A 407 28.90 7.13 52.55
CA SER A 407 28.76 8.56 52.84
C SER A 407 29.21 9.44 51.67
N GLY A 408 29.32 8.83 50.49
CA GLY A 408 29.90 9.45 49.31
C GLY A 408 28.91 10.29 48.53
N GLY A 409 27.60 9.97 48.61
CA GLY A 409 26.56 10.63 47.83
C GLY A 409 25.62 11.49 48.68
N TYR A 410 24.36 11.60 48.26
CA TYR A 410 23.36 12.47 48.88
C TYR A 410 23.04 12.08 50.33
N ASN A 411 23.10 10.79 50.63
CA ASN A 411 22.94 10.23 51.96
C ASN A 411 24.29 10.02 52.64
N SER A 412 24.51 10.72 53.75
CA SER A 412 25.75 10.65 54.53
C SER A 412 26.00 9.31 55.27
N SER A 413 25.10 8.33 55.21
CA SER A 413 25.25 7.06 55.97
C SER A 413 24.57 5.82 55.37
N GLY A 414 24.17 5.87 54.09
CA GLY A 414 23.47 4.78 53.40
C GLY A 414 23.80 4.74 51.93
N ASP A 415 23.05 3.94 51.18
CA ASP A 415 23.16 3.74 49.73
C ASP A 415 21.86 4.09 49.01
N ILE A 416 20.94 4.80 49.69
CA ILE A 416 19.65 5.23 49.14
C ILE A 416 19.49 6.75 49.34
N ALA A 417 19.23 7.46 48.24
CA ALA A 417 18.84 8.86 48.20
C ALA A 417 17.31 8.98 48.33
N ARG A 418 16.82 10.03 48.98
CA ARG A 418 15.36 10.23 49.21
C ARG A 418 14.84 11.61 48.80
N ASP A 419 15.75 12.47 48.39
CA ASP A 419 15.54 13.87 48.04
C ASP A 419 16.18 14.21 46.69
N PHE A 420 16.50 13.20 45.88
CA PHE A 420 16.96 13.40 44.50
C PHE A 420 15.86 14.08 43.67
N GLY A 421 16.25 14.83 42.64
CA GLY A 421 15.34 15.78 42.01
C GLY A 421 15.95 16.55 40.85
N GLY A 422 15.23 17.56 40.39
CA GLY A 422 15.55 18.26 39.14
C GLY A 422 14.97 17.56 37.93
N THR A 423 15.02 18.20 36.76
CA THR A 423 14.84 17.52 35.48
C THR A 423 15.81 16.35 35.34
N SER A 424 16.96 16.43 36.00
CA SER A 424 17.94 15.34 36.16
C SER A 424 17.41 14.02 36.76
N SER A 425 16.25 14.03 37.43
CA SER A 425 15.57 12.80 37.89
C SER A 425 14.34 12.43 37.04
N ALA A 426 13.82 13.37 36.25
CA ALA A 426 12.74 13.15 35.30
C ALA A 426 13.27 12.46 34.03
N THR A 427 14.42 12.91 33.51
CA THR A 427 15.08 12.33 32.33
C THR A 427 15.35 10.84 32.44
N PRO A 428 16.04 10.33 33.47
CA PRO A 428 16.27 8.88 33.61
C PRO A 428 14.97 8.08 33.79
N LEU A 429 13.89 8.69 34.31
CA LEU A 429 12.59 8.04 34.37
C LEU A 429 12.04 7.79 32.96
N VAL A 430 12.14 8.79 32.07
CA VAL A 430 11.78 8.64 30.64
C VAL A 430 12.70 7.65 29.93
N SER A 431 14.01 7.65 30.21
CA SER A 431 14.94 6.63 29.67
C SER A 431 14.50 5.22 30.06
N GLY A 432 14.04 5.04 31.29
CA GLY A 432 13.46 3.76 31.74
C GLY A 432 12.18 3.40 31.00
N VAL A 433 11.28 4.36 30.73
CA VAL A 433 10.07 4.09 29.93
C VAL A 433 10.45 3.72 28.49
N ALA A 434 11.43 4.40 27.89
CA ALA A 434 11.95 4.05 26.57
C ALA A 434 12.50 2.61 26.53
N ALA A 435 13.19 2.16 27.59
CA ALA A 435 13.63 0.77 27.69
C ALA A 435 12.46 -0.22 27.81
N LEU A 436 11.35 0.15 28.47
CA LEU A 436 10.15 -0.68 28.47
C LEU A 436 9.49 -0.76 27.08
N ILE A 437 9.50 0.34 26.30
CA ILE A 437 9.02 0.35 24.92
C ILE A 437 9.86 -0.62 24.05
N LEU A 438 11.19 -0.57 24.17
CA LEU A 438 12.09 -1.45 23.41
C LEU A 438 12.03 -2.93 23.81
N ASP A 439 11.65 -3.24 25.05
CA ASP A 439 11.40 -4.62 25.48
C ASP A 439 10.16 -5.22 24.76
N VAL A 440 9.17 -4.38 24.43
CA VAL A 440 8.01 -4.80 23.61
C VAL A 440 8.41 -5.04 22.16
N ASP A 441 9.05 -4.05 21.53
CA ASP A 441 9.58 -4.18 20.18
C ASP A 441 10.99 -3.55 20.08
N PRO A 442 12.05 -4.38 20.04
CA PRO A 442 13.42 -3.88 19.94
C PRO A 442 13.74 -3.31 18.55
N THR A 443 12.87 -3.48 17.56
CA THR A 443 13.05 -3.01 16.18
C THR A 443 12.47 -1.62 15.92
N LEU A 444 11.93 -0.96 16.94
CA LEU A 444 11.50 0.43 16.88
C LEU A 444 12.70 1.37 16.74
N THR A 445 12.55 2.36 15.85
CA THR A 445 13.54 3.41 15.65
C THR A 445 13.49 4.45 16.77
N ALA A 446 14.52 5.29 16.89
CA ALA A 446 14.51 6.41 17.84
C ALA A 446 13.32 7.36 17.61
N ARG A 447 12.93 7.58 16.35
CA ARG A 447 11.77 8.39 15.96
C ARG A 447 10.45 7.74 16.38
N ASP A 448 10.31 6.42 16.19
CA ASP A 448 9.13 5.68 16.66
C ASP A 448 8.95 5.85 18.18
N VAL A 449 10.04 5.71 18.95
CA VAL A 449 9.98 5.88 20.41
C VAL A 449 9.59 7.31 20.79
N MET A 450 10.08 8.33 20.09
CA MET A 450 9.66 9.72 20.30
C MET A 450 8.15 9.91 20.03
N ALA A 451 7.66 9.39 18.90
CA ALA A 451 6.26 9.49 18.51
C ALA A 451 5.34 8.71 19.46
N ILE A 452 5.72 7.50 19.89
CA ILE A 452 5.00 6.73 20.92
C ILE A 452 4.92 7.50 22.22
N LEU A 453 6.03 8.12 22.67
CA LEU A 453 6.04 8.91 23.90
C LEU A 453 5.11 10.13 23.79
N ALA A 454 5.09 10.83 22.65
CA ALA A 454 4.19 11.95 22.41
C ALA A 454 2.71 11.51 22.39
N ASN A 455 2.37 10.49 21.61
CA ASN A 455 1.00 9.98 21.43
C ASN A 455 0.42 9.29 22.66
N SER A 456 1.28 8.74 23.53
CA SER A 456 0.85 8.09 24.78
C SER A 456 0.92 9.01 26.00
N ALA A 457 1.45 10.23 25.86
CA ALA A 457 1.59 11.16 26.96
C ALA A 457 0.21 11.55 27.51
N ARG A 458 0.11 11.58 28.84
CA ARG A 458 -1.11 11.96 29.53
C ARG A 458 -1.12 13.46 29.81
N LYS A 459 -2.21 14.15 29.44
CA LYS A 459 -2.42 15.55 29.83
C LYS A 459 -2.49 15.70 31.35
N ASN A 460 -1.44 16.24 31.96
CA ASN A 460 -1.39 16.56 33.38
C ASN A 460 -1.90 17.98 33.63
N SER A 461 -2.47 18.23 34.82
CA SER A 461 -3.01 19.56 35.19
C SER A 461 -3.87 20.19 34.06
N PRO A 462 -4.98 19.58 33.62
CA PRO A 462 -5.72 19.96 32.41
C PRO A 462 -6.35 21.37 32.42
N VAL A 463 -6.29 22.06 33.56
CA VAL A 463 -6.75 23.45 33.72
C VAL A 463 -5.63 24.49 33.60
N ASP A 464 -4.38 24.06 33.38
CA ASP A 464 -3.26 24.97 33.16
C ASP A 464 -3.44 25.71 31.82
N SER A 465 -3.19 27.01 31.82
CA SER A 465 -3.42 27.88 30.66
C SER A 465 -2.39 27.72 29.54
N SER A 466 -1.34 26.94 29.75
CA SER A 466 -0.32 26.65 28.72
C SER A 466 -0.76 25.62 27.70
N TRP A 467 -1.85 24.89 27.95
CA TRP A 467 -2.38 23.89 27.02
C TRP A 467 -3.09 24.55 25.83
N SER A 468 -2.75 24.08 24.65
CA SER A 468 -3.44 24.34 23.37
C SER A 468 -3.50 23.06 22.55
N THR A 469 -4.33 23.04 21.51
CA THR A 469 -4.33 21.95 20.52
C THR A 469 -3.67 22.47 19.24
N ASN A 470 -2.77 21.68 18.67
CA ASN A 470 -2.07 22.05 17.43
C ASN A 470 -2.89 21.65 16.18
N GLY A 471 -2.37 21.93 14.98
CA GLY A 471 -3.04 21.59 13.72
C GLY A 471 -3.12 20.09 13.43
N GLY A 472 -2.22 19.30 14.01
CA GLY A 472 -2.21 17.83 13.97
C GLY A 472 -3.10 17.16 15.03
N GLY A 473 -3.88 17.91 15.81
CA GLY A 473 -4.82 17.38 16.80
C GLY A 473 -4.22 17.07 18.18
N HIS A 474 -2.94 17.36 18.41
CA HIS A 474 -2.25 17.07 19.67
C HIS A 474 -2.47 18.14 20.74
N ASP A 475 -2.66 17.69 21.98
CA ASP A 475 -2.58 18.55 23.17
C ASP A 475 -1.11 18.91 23.46
N ILE A 476 -0.76 20.18 23.33
CA ILE A 476 0.62 20.68 23.46
C ILE A 476 0.75 21.80 24.50
N SER A 477 1.92 21.88 25.14
CA SER A 477 2.25 22.91 26.13
C SER A 477 3.75 23.17 26.16
N HIS A 478 4.18 24.44 26.23
CA HIS A 478 5.60 24.77 26.48
C HIS A 478 6.09 24.30 27.85
N ARG A 479 5.18 24.01 28.79
CA ARG A 479 5.53 23.55 30.16
C ARG A 479 5.60 22.05 30.28
N PHE A 480 4.84 21.35 29.45
CA PHE A 480 4.57 19.92 29.60
C PHE A 480 4.87 19.10 28.35
N GLY A 481 5.25 19.73 27.23
CA GLY A 481 5.32 19.08 25.93
C GLY A 481 3.94 18.53 25.56
N PHE A 482 3.89 17.25 25.17
CA PHE A 482 2.67 16.49 24.95
C PHE A 482 2.01 16.00 26.26
N GLY A 483 2.74 16.05 27.38
CA GLY A 483 2.24 15.68 28.70
C GLY A 483 3.17 14.81 29.50
N VAL A 484 2.64 14.23 30.58
CA VAL A 484 3.40 13.33 31.45
C VAL A 484 3.53 11.96 30.80
N VAL A 485 4.73 11.38 30.85
CA VAL A 485 4.96 10.02 30.39
C VAL A 485 4.06 9.01 31.13
N ASP A 486 3.38 8.15 30.37
CA ASP A 486 2.56 7.05 30.87
C ASP A 486 3.13 5.73 30.32
N ALA A 487 3.83 4.99 31.19
CA ALA A 487 4.55 3.79 30.76
C ALA A 487 3.60 2.71 30.24
N HIS A 488 2.40 2.56 30.82
CA HIS A 488 1.47 1.53 30.37
C HIS A 488 0.86 1.88 29.02
N ALA A 489 0.46 3.13 28.82
CA ALA A 489 -0.03 3.59 27.53
C ALA A 489 1.07 3.45 26.45
N ALA A 490 2.31 3.83 26.77
CA ALA A 490 3.44 3.72 25.85
C ALA A 490 3.72 2.28 25.41
N VAL A 491 3.85 1.33 26.34
CA VAL A 491 4.11 -0.08 25.99
C VAL A 491 2.92 -0.76 25.31
N SER A 492 1.69 -0.33 25.63
CA SER A 492 0.48 -0.85 24.97
C SER A 492 0.39 -0.34 23.53
N LEU A 493 0.76 0.92 23.30
CA LEU A 493 0.83 1.53 21.97
C LEU A 493 1.95 0.89 21.14
N ALA A 494 3.13 0.68 21.74
CA ALA A 494 4.28 0.05 21.08
C ALA A 494 3.97 -1.33 20.50
N ALA A 495 3.12 -2.13 21.16
CA ALA A 495 2.76 -3.48 20.72
C ALA A 495 1.99 -3.51 19.39
N ASN A 496 1.32 -2.42 19.02
CA ASN A 496 0.56 -2.27 17.78
C ASN A 496 1.00 -1.00 17.02
N TRP A 497 2.24 -0.56 17.22
CA TRP A 497 2.73 0.67 16.59
C TRP A 497 3.06 0.40 15.12
N THR A 498 2.45 1.19 14.24
CA THR A 498 2.86 1.25 12.84
C THR A 498 4.13 2.07 12.75
N LYS A 499 5.22 1.46 12.30
CA LYS A 499 6.52 2.14 12.23
C LYS A 499 6.48 3.33 11.28
N LEU A 500 7.14 4.39 11.68
CA LEU A 500 7.32 5.56 10.85
C LEU A 500 8.16 5.21 9.63
N GLN A 501 7.79 5.80 8.49
CA GLN A 501 8.57 5.70 7.27
C GLN A 501 9.95 6.35 7.42
N THR A 502 10.81 6.11 6.43
CA THR A 502 12.10 6.80 6.33
C THR A 502 11.92 8.30 6.45
N GLU A 503 12.73 8.90 7.31
CA GLU A 503 12.69 10.34 7.53
C GLU A 503 13.06 11.11 6.26
N THR A 504 12.28 12.13 5.95
CA THR A 504 12.62 13.14 4.95
C THR A 504 12.79 14.50 5.62
N SER A 505 13.78 15.26 5.17
CA SER A 505 14.03 16.62 5.67
C SER A 505 14.26 17.58 4.52
N PHE A 506 13.75 18.81 4.63
CA PHE A 506 14.07 19.89 3.70
C PHE A 506 14.20 21.24 4.41
N GLY A 507 15.01 22.11 3.85
CA GLY A 507 15.20 23.48 4.33
C GLY A 507 14.52 24.50 3.42
N SER A 508 13.96 25.55 4.01
CA SER A 508 13.52 26.72 3.26
C SER A 508 14.73 27.49 2.71
N SER A 509 14.48 28.34 1.70
CA SER A 509 15.47 29.37 1.36
C SER A 509 15.64 30.36 2.52
N ILE A 510 16.83 30.95 2.64
CA ILE A 510 17.12 32.00 3.63
C ILE A 510 16.33 33.25 3.28
N SER A 511 15.44 33.68 4.18
CA SER A 511 14.74 34.96 4.08
C SER A 511 15.60 36.06 4.67
N THR A 512 16.03 37.01 3.82
CA THR A 512 16.81 38.18 4.25
C THR A 512 15.88 39.34 4.58
N VAL A 513 15.63 39.55 5.87
CA VAL A 513 14.66 40.54 6.37
C VAL A 513 15.29 41.93 6.49
N SER A 514 16.51 42.01 7.07
CA SER A 514 17.30 43.24 7.25
C SER A 514 16.51 44.44 7.83
N SER A 515 15.57 44.17 8.73
CA SER A 515 14.64 45.17 9.27
C SER A 515 14.99 45.57 10.70
N SER A 516 14.87 46.87 11.01
CA SER A 516 15.19 47.39 12.33
C SER A 516 14.16 46.96 13.37
N ILE A 517 14.62 46.38 14.47
CA ILE A 517 13.82 46.12 15.67
C ILE A 517 13.87 47.39 16.52
N ALA A 518 12.71 48.01 16.74
CA ALA A 518 12.60 49.26 17.48
C ALA A 518 12.47 49.00 18.99
N ASP A 519 13.13 49.85 19.79
CA ASP A 519 13.06 49.88 21.25
C ASP A 519 11.62 49.90 21.75
N ASN A 520 11.20 48.85 22.47
CA ASN A 520 9.83 48.66 22.96
C ASN A 520 8.77 48.89 21.86
N GLY A 521 9.08 48.39 20.66
CA GLY A 521 8.37 48.65 19.42
C GLY A 521 7.22 47.68 19.14
N ALA A 522 6.60 47.81 17.96
CA ALA A 522 5.75 46.75 17.45
C ALA A 522 6.61 45.59 16.91
N PRO A 523 6.10 44.35 16.90
CA PRO A 523 6.81 43.22 16.33
C PRO A 523 7.20 43.46 14.87
N VAL A 524 8.38 42.99 14.48
CA VAL A 524 8.81 42.83 13.10
C VAL A 524 8.44 41.41 12.68
N THR A 525 7.61 41.29 11.64
CA THR A 525 7.14 40.00 11.13
C THR A 525 7.67 39.76 9.73
N ASP A 526 8.08 38.52 9.45
CA ASP A 526 8.42 38.05 8.11
C ASP A 526 7.81 36.67 7.87
N THR A 527 7.46 36.37 6.62
CA THR A 527 6.74 35.14 6.25
C THR A 527 7.50 34.40 5.15
N ILE A 528 7.68 33.09 5.35
CA ILE A 528 8.20 32.16 4.36
C ILE A 528 7.04 31.28 3.90
N THR A 529 6.72 31.33 2.61
CA THR A 529 5.77 30.39 1.99
C THR A 529 6.52 29.11 1.62
N VAL A 530 6.12 28.00 2.21
CA VAL A 530 6.63 26.66 1.96
C VAL A 530 5.74 25.97 0.92
N ASN A 531 6.36 25.45 -0.15
CA ASN A 531 5.67 24.83 -1.29
C ASN A 531 5.87 23.31 -1.37
N GLN A 532 6.52 22.73 -0.37
CA GLN A 532 6.73 21.28 -0.25
C GLN A 532 5.89 20.80 0.93
N ASP A 533 5.20 19.68 0.74
CA ASP A 533 4.42 19.07 1.79
C ASP A 533 5.23 17.99 2.51
N LEU A 534 5.05 17.90 3.82
CA LEU A 534 5.73 16.97 4.71
C LEU A 534 4.93 16.93 6.01
N ARG A 535 4.59 15.74 6.50
CA ARG A 535 3.99 15.60 7.82
C ARG A 535 5.09 15.74 8.86
N ILE A 536 5.01 16.80 9.65
CA ILE A 536 6.10 17.28 10.49
C ILE A 536 6.27 16.41 11.73
N GLU A 537 7.50 16.10 12.08
CA GLU A 537 7.89 15.59 13.40
C GLU A 537 8.60 16.68 14.22
N TYR A 538 9.43 17.49 13.54
CA TYR A 538 10.26 18.51 14.18
C TYR A 538 10.52 19.69 13.25
N VAL A 539 10.53 20.90 13.80
CA VAL A 539 10.89 22.13 13.08
C VAL A 539 12.10 22.80 13.73
N GLU A 540 13.12 23.11 12.94
CA GLU A 540 14.23 23.99 13.31
C GLU A 540 14.04 25.38 12.71
N VAL A 541 14.30 26.40 13.53
CA VAL A 541 14.20 27.81 13.17
C VAL A 541 15.55 28.45 13.39
N VAL A 542 16.29 28.66 12.30
CA VAL A 542 17.64 29.21 12.36
C VAL A 542 17.57 30.71 12.14
N VAL A 543 18.04 31.50 13.10
CA VAL A 543 17.95 32.96 13.08
C VAL A 543 19.30 33.65 13.19
N ASN A 544 19.41 34.80 12.52
CA ASN A 544 20.43 35.81 12.75
C ASN A 544 19.75 37.12 13.16
N ILE A 545 20.00 37.56 14.39
CA ILE A 545 19.42 38.78 14.96
C ILE A 545 20.53 39.54 15.69
N SER A 546 20.83 40.75 15.21
CA SER A 546 21.75 41.67 15.87
C SER A 546 21.00 42.49 16.94
N HIS A 547 21.29 42.31 18.23
CA HIS A 547 20.65 43.05 19.33
C HIS A 547 21.61 43.23 20.51
N THR A 548 21.58 44.39 21.17
CA THR A 548 22.51 44.68 22.29
C THR A 548 22.12 44.04 23.63
N ALA A 549 20.91 43.48 23.71
CA ALA A 549 20.39 42.70 24.84
C ALA A 549 19.39 41.67 24.33
N ARG A 550 19.83 40.45 24.03
CA ARG A 550 18.98 39.43 23.39
C ARG A 550 17.83 38.96 24.27
N GLY A 551 17.94 39.11 25.60
CA GLY A 551 16.87 38.78 26.55
C GLY A 551 15.68 39.72 26.47
N ASP A 552 15.81 40.87 25.81
CA ASP A 552 14.69 41.78 25.59
C ASP A 552 13.73 41.28 24.49
N LEU A 553 14.15 40.28 23.71
CA LEU A 553 13.43 39.81 22.53
C LEU A 553 12.40 38.72 22.87
N GLU A 554 11.20 38.86 22.34
CA GLU A 554 10.25 37.76 22.16
C GLU A 554 10.27 37.30 20.70
N ILE A 555 10.38 35.98 20.50
CA ILE A 555 10.40 35.35 19.19
C ILE A 555 9.32 34.26 19.14
N ILE A 556 8.38 34.39 18.20
CA ILE A 556 7.27 33.46 17.99
C ILE A 556 7.26 33.00 16.54
N LEU A 557 7.23 31.69 16.33
CA LEU A 557 6.90 31.08 15.05
C LEU A 557 5.42 30.68 15.04
N THR A 558 4.70 31.04 13.98
CA THR A 558 3.32 30.61 13.74
C THR A 558 3.27 29.75 12.48
N SER A 559 2.70 28.55 12.58
CA SER A 559 2.51 27.64 11.45
C SER A 559 1.30 28.02 10.58
N PRO A 560 1.15 27.44 9.38
CA PRO A 560 0.01 27.67 8.49
C PRO A 560 -1.34 27.33 9.14
N ASP A 561 -1.37 26.31 10.01
CA ASP A 561 -2.55 25.91 10.78
C ASP A 561 -2.84 26.81 12.00
N GLY A 562 -1.98 27.81 12.24
CA GLY A 562 -2.13 28.80 13.31
C GLY A 562 -1.54 28.37 14.66
N THR A 563 -0.73 27.31 14.71
CA THR A 563 -0.04 26.88 15.93
C THR A 563 1.13 27.80 16.23
N ASP A 564 1.14 28.38 17.43
CA ASP A 564 2.23 29.22 17.91
C ASP A 564 3.29 28.41 18.67
N SER A 565 4.56 28.68 18.36
CA SER A 565 5.76 28.25 19.08
C SER A 565 6.50 29.48 19.60
N LEU A 566 6.35 29.78 20.89
CA LEU A 566 7.20 30.72 21.63
C LEU A 566 8.62 30.13 21.76
N LEU A 567 9.57 30.69 21.02
CA LEU A 567 10.96 30.21 20.93
C LEU A 567 11.87 30.94 21.93
N ALA A 568 11.58 32.21 22.19
CA ALA A 568 12.27 33.04 23.17
C ALA A 568 11.30 34.04 23.79
N GLU A 569 11.41 34.26 25.09
CA GLU A 569 10.62 35.20 25.88
C GLU A 569 11.47 36.35 26.46
N GLU A 570 10.81 37.45 26.84
CA GLU A 570 11.47 38.53 27.58
C GLU A 570 11.99 38.04 28.93
N HIS A 571 13.30 38.18 29.15
CA HIS A 571 13.96 37.76 30.38
C HIS A 571 15.26 38.56 30.64
N SER A 572 15.85 38.37 31.82
CA SER A 572 16.99 39.16 32.27
C SER A 572 18.33 38.69 31.67
N ASP A 573 18.49 38.85 30.36
CA ASP A 573 19.73 38.57 29.63
C ASP A 573 20.25 39.78 28.83
N SER A 574 21.43 40.26 29.24
CA SER A 574 22.13 41.39 28.60
C SER A 574 23.22 40.95 27.61
N GLY A 575 23.26 39.67 27.26
CA GLY A 575 24.09 39.15 26.18
C GLY A 575 23.67 39.73 24.83
N ASN A 576 24.61 39.81 23.90
CA ASN A 576 24.31 40.32 22.56
C ASN A 576 23.91 39.16 21.64
N ASP A 577 23.08 39.50 20.65
CA ASP A 577 22.84 38.79 19.39
C ASP A 577 22.31 37.33 19.49
N TYR A 578 21.58 36.90 18.47
CA TYR A 578 21.44 35.50 18.10
C TYR A 578 22.22 35.30 16.79
N THR A 579 23.23 34.43 16.79
CA THR A 579 24.11 34.21 15.62
C THR A 579 24.02 32.75 15.18
N ALA A 580 23.36 32.50 14.05
CA ALA A 580 23.06 31.17 13.54
C ALA A 580 22.53 30.23 14.63
N TRP A 581 21.69 30.77 15.53
CA TRP A 581 21.07 29.98 16.58
C TRP A 581 19.89 29.21 15.98
N SER A 582 19.84 27.90 16.20
CA SER A 582 18.73 27.05 15.79
C SER A 582 17.80 26.86 16.98
N PHE A 583 16.58 27.35 16.91
CA PHE A 583 15.52 27.02 17.85
C PHE A 583 14.77 25.79 17.36
N GLY A 584 14.47 24.87 18.26
CA GLY A 584 13.74 23.65 17.97
C GLY A 584 12.29 23.69 18.46
N SER A 585 11.38 23.11 17.69
CA SER A 585 9.98 22.94 18.11
C SER A 585 9.41 21.58 17.73
N VAL A 586 8.85 20.89 18.73
CA VAL A 586 8.04 19.68 18.56
C VAL A 586 6.54 19.99 18.49
N ARG A 587 6.14 21.25 18.70
CA ARG A 587 4.73 21.66 18.82
C ARG A 587 3.93 21.50 17.53
N HIS A 588 4.62 21.37 16.40
CA HIS A 588 4.03 21.21 15.07
C HIS A 588 3.97 19.74 14.64
N MET A 589 4.19 18.79 15.55
CA MET A 589 4.09 17.36 15.22
C MET A 589 2.72 17.05 14.60
N ASP A 590 2.75 16.29 13.52
CA ASP A 590 1.63 15.89 12.67
C ASP A 590 0.89 17.03 11.96
N GLU A 591 1.40 18.26 12.01
CA GLU A 591 0.99 19.31 11.05
C GLU A 591 1.65 19.08 9.70
N PHE A 592 1.09 19.69 8.66
CA PHE A 592 1.67 19.70 7.33
C PHE A 592 2.55 20.93 7.11
N ALA A 593 3.74 20.73 6.55
CA ALA A 593 4.72 21.82 6.34
C ALA A 593 4.29 22.84 5.30
N LEU A 594 3.42 22.47 4.36
CA LEU A 594 2.98 23.34 3.28
C LEU A 594 2.23 24.58 3.79
N GLY A 595 2.55 25.77 3.24
CA GLY A 595 1.85 27.02 3.53
C GLY A 595 2.73 28.13 4.11
N ASP A 596 2.08 29.17 4.63
CA ASP A 596 2.74 30.36 5.15
C ASP A 596 3.19 30.21 6.61
N TRP A 597 4.51 30.16 6.81
CA TRP A 597 5.13 30.20 8.14
C TRP A 597 5.57 31.62 8.47
N THR A 598 5.13 32.14 9.60
CA THR A 598 5.43 33.54 10.00
C THR A 598 6.27 33.58 11.26
N LEU A 599 7.41 34.28 11.21
CA LEU A 599 8.23 34.58 12.38
C LEU A 599 8.01 36.02 12.83
N SER A 600 7.70 36.20 14.10
CA SER A 600 7.53 37.50 14.76
C SER A 600 8.66 37.73 15.76
N VAL A 601 9.36 38.85 15.64
CA VAL A 601 10.43 39.29 16.55
C VAL A 601 10.07 40.65 17.16
N GLU A 602 9.92 40.72 18.47
CA GLU A 602 9.55 41.94 19.20
C GLU A 602 10.57 42.25 20.31
N ASP A 603 11.02 43.49 20.42
CA ASP A 603 11.71 43.98 21.62
C ASP A 603 10.67 44.45 22.64
N LYS A 604 10.63 43.80 23.80
CA LYS A 604 9.67 44.04 24.88
C LYS A 604 10.23 44.86 26.04
N ALA A 605 11.50 45.22 26.02
CA ALA A 605 12.13 46.01 27.06
C ALA A 605 12.41 47.44 26.57
N ASN A 606 12.95 48.30 27.45
CA ASN A 606 13.33 49.66 27.06
C ASN A 606 14.85 49.84 27.13
N GLY A 607 15.43 50.46 26.11
CA GLY A 607 16.80 50.98 26.12
C GLY A 607 17.72 50.40 25.06
N ASP A 608 17.29 49.34 24.40
CA ASP A 608 18.06 48.58 23.41
C ASP A 608 17.33 48.59 22.06
N THR A 609 18.05 48.26 20.99
CA THR A 609 17.50 48.20 19.63
C THR A 609 18.33 47.18 18.85
N GLY A 610 17.77 46.67 17.76
CA GLY A 610 18.50 45.73 16.92
C GLY A 610 18.05 45.67 15.47
N THR A 611 18.44 44.60 14.81
CA THR A 611 18.08 44.30 13.42
C THR A 611 17.77 42.81 13.34
N PHE A 612 16.59 42.49 12.78
CA PHE A 612 16.27 41.15 12.34
C PHE A 612 16.93 40.96 10.98
N ASP A 613 18.04 40.20 10.94
CA ASP A 613 18.91 40.13 9.77
C ASP A 613 18.36 39.12 8.76
N ASP A 614 18.26 37.85 9.14
CA ASP A 614 17.74 36.76 8.32
C ASP A 614 17.30 35.55 9.16
N TRP A 615 16.52 34.67 8.54
CA TRP A 615 16.10 33.39 9.10
C TRP A 615 15.76 32.36 8.02
N HIS A 616 15.71 31.08 8.41
CA HIS A 616 15.14 30.00 7.60
C HIS A 616 14.61 28.88 8.50
N LEU A 617 13.86 27.98 7.89
CA LEU A 617 13.27 26.80 8.52
C LEU A 617 13.93 25.54 7.99
N VAL A 618 14.04 24.52 8.85
CA VAL A 618 14.31 23.14 8.44
C VAL A 618 13.22 22.26 9.01
N PHE A 619 12.55 21.51 8.14
CA PHE A 619 11.50 20.58 8.49
C PHE A 619 12.04 19.17 8.46
N HIS A 620 11.62 18.37 9.43
CA HIS A 620 11.92 16.94 9.54
C HIS A 620 10.62 16.19 9.78
N GLY A 621 10.42 15.08 9.08
CA GLY A 621 9.16 14.34 9.13
C GLY A 621 9.06 13.21 8.13
N VAL A 622 7.85 12.84 7.76
CA VAL A 622 7.55 11.80 6.75
C VAL A 622 6.81 12.40 5.56
N ASN A 623 7.15 11.92 4.37
CA ASN A 623 6.40 12.21 3.16
C ASN A 623 5.40 11.08 2.92
N GLU A 624 4.17 11.22 3.42
CA GLU A 624 3.17 10.14 3.38
C GLU A 624 2.67 9.81 1.97
N GLY A 625 2.89 10.71 1.00
CA GLY A 625 2.62 10.50 -0.42
C GLY A 625 3.84 10.07 -1.23
N SER A 626 4.92 9.64 -0.57
CA SER A 626 6.07 9.04 -1.27
C SER A 626 5.66 7.69 -1.84
N ASP A 627 5.87 7.53 -3.14
CA ASP A 627 5.75 6.30 -3.91
C ASP A 627 7.10 6.17 -4.65
N SER A 628 7.96 5.29 -4.13
CA SER A 628 9.37 5.24 -4.48
C SER A 628 9.65 4.50 -5.78
N ASP A 629 8.77 3.58 -6.20
CA ASP A 629 8.88 2.82 -7.45
C ASP A 629 7.82 3.19 -8.50
N GLY A 630 6.81 3.97 -8.11
CA GLY A 630 5.87 4.62 -9.01
C GLY A 630 4.74 3.72 -9.48
N ASP A 631 4.34 2.72 -8.68
CA ASP A 631 3.30 1.75 -9.03
C ASP A 631 1.88 2.21 -8.62
N GLY A 632 1.74 3.38 -7.99
CA GLY A 632 0.46 3.94 -7.56
C GLY A 632 0.06 3.56 -6.14
N ILE A 633 0.89 2.82 -5.41
CA ILE A 633 0.77 2.62 -3.97
C ILE A 633 1.81 3.49 -3.27
N SER A 634 1.42 4.18 -2.19
CA SER A 634 2.43 4.87 -1.39
C SER A 634 3.29 3.88 -0.62
N ASP A 635 4.56 4.22 -0.40
CA ASP A 635 5.53 3.47 0.41
C ASP A 635 4.94 3.05 1.78
N MET A 636 4.00 3.86 2.29
CA MET A 636 3.32 3.65 3.56
C MET A 636 2.32 2.50 3.45
N ASN A 637 1.49 2.52 2.42
CA ASN A 637 0.46 1.51 2.19
C ASN A 637 1.12 0.18 1.82
N GLU A 638 2.17 0.19 1.03
CA GLU A 638 2.96 -1.00 0.73
C GLU A 638 3.53 -1.65 1.98
N THR A 639 4.20 -0.88 2.84
CA THR A 639 4.80 -1.42 4.06
C THR A 639 3.76 -1.87 5.09
N ASN A 640 2.70 -1.08 5.28
CA ASN A 640 1.82 -1.20 6.45
C ASN A 640 0.49 -1.91 6.18
N ILE A 641 0.02 -1.91 4.93
CA ILE A 641 -1.28 -2.48 4.55
C ILE A 641 -1.06 -3.74 3.71
N TYR A 642 -0.31 -3.62 2.60
CA TYR A 642 -0.22 -4.68 1.59
C TYR A 642 0.98 -5.62 1.79
N SER A 643 1.97 -5.21 2.60
CA SER A 643 3.21 -5.95 2.85
C SER A 643 4.05 -6.22 1.58
N THR A 644 3.90 -5.35 0.57
CA THR A 644 4.71 -5.31 -0.65
C THR A 644 6.02 -4.56 -0.41
N ASN A 645 6.92 -4.50 -1.39
CA ASN A 645 8.22 -3.86 -1.24
C ASN A 645 8.24 -2.46 -1.87
N PRO A 646 8.39 -1.38 -1.06
CA PRO A 646 8.40 0.02 -1.51
C PRO A 646 9.51 0.47 -2.45
N ASN A 647 10.21 -0.43 -3.10
CA ASN A 647 11.25 -0.09 -4.06
C ASN A 647 11.19 -1.03 -5.27
N LEU A 648 10.15 -1.86 -5.37
CA LEU A 648 9.88 -2.80 -6.44
C LEU A 648 8.40 -2.69 -6.79
N ALA A 649 8.12 -2.03 -7.91
CA ALA A 649 6.76 -1.94 -8.45
C ALA A 649 6.11 -3.32 -8.67
N ASP A 650 6.86 -4.40 -8.78
CA ASP A 650 6.38 -5.78 -8.94
C ASP A 650 7.10 -6.63 -7.89
N THR A 651 6.40 -6.91 -6.77
CA THR A 651 6.98 -7.55 -5.59
C THR A 651 7.22 -9.04 -5.81
N ASP A 652 6.34 -9.75 -6.51
CA ASP A 652 6.42 -11.19 -6.70
C ASP A 652 7.09 -11.63 -8.02
N GLY A 653 7.28 -10.70 -8.94
CA GLY A 653 8.05 -10.80 -10.16
C GLY A 653 7.33 -11.47 -11.33
N ASP A 654 6.01 -11.41 -11.38
CA ASP A 654 5.19 -12.06 -12.40
C ASP A 654 4.97 -11.20 -13.67
N GLY A 655 5.27 -9.90 -13.57
CA GLY A 655 5.17 -8.93 -14.65
C GLY A 655 4.00 -7.94 -14.55
N LEU A 656 3.09 -8.12 -13.58
CA LEU A 656 2.10 -7.14 -13.16
C LEU A 656 2.65 -6.34 -11.98
N ASN A 657 2.29 -5.06 -11.85
CA ASN A 657 2.76 -4.26 -10.70
C ASN A 657 1.77 -4.35 -9.54
N ASP A 658 2.25 -4.17 -8.31
CA ASP A 658 1.46 -4.39 -7.09
C ASP A 658 0.20 -3.51 -7.06
N GLY A 659 0.30 -2.28 -7.60
CA GLY A 659 -0.82 -1.35 -7.74
C GLY A 659 -1.92 -1.87 -8.69
N ASP A 660 -1.54 -2.36 -9.86
CA ASP A 660 -2.45 -2.96 -10.84
C ASP A 660 -3.12 -4.22 -10.26
N GLU A 661 -2.36 -5.06 -9.55
CA GLU A 661 -2.89 -6.26 -8.90
C GLU A 661 -3.98 -5.93 -7.88
N LEU A 662 -3.73 -4.96 -7.00
CA LEU A 662 -4.66 -4.61 -5.92
C LEU A 662 -5.88 -3.83 -6.41
N PHE A 663 -5.69 -2.89 -7.32
CA PHE A 663 -6.74 -1.93 -7.69
C PHE A 663 -7.46 -2.29 -8.99
N ASN A 664 -6.81 -2.99 -9.92
CA ASN A 664 -7.39 -3.31 -11.22
C ASN A 664 -7.81 -4.78 -11.33
N GLU A 665 -6.94 -5.72 -10.95
CA GLU A 665 -7.14 -7.15 -11.22
C GLU A 665 -7.64 -7.94 -10.01
N SER A 666 -7.58 -7.36 -8.81
CA SER A 666 -7.94 -8.00 -7.54
C SER A 666 -7.17 -9.31 -7.26
N THR A 667 -5.93 -9.40 -7.74
CA THR A 667 -4.98 -10.50 -7.52
C THR A 667 -4.14 -10.26 -6.25
N ASP A 668 -3.36 -11.26 -5.81
CA ASP A 668 -2.51 -11.16 -4.62
C ASP A 668 -1.07 -10.78 -5.02
N PRO A 669 -0.59 -9.55 -4.72
CA PRO A 669 0.74 -9.04 -5.17
C PRO A 669 1.94 -9.73 -4.52
N LEU A 670 1.70 -10.79 -3.75
CA LEU A 670 2.71 -11.65 -3.16
C LEU A 670 2.67 -13.07 -3.73
N ASN A 671 1.82 -13.32 -4.74
CA ASN A 671 1.56 -14.62 -5.33
C ASN A 671 1.39 -14.56 -6.87
N PRO A 672 2.37 -15.06 -7.65
CA PRO A 672 2.46 -14.82 -9.09
C PRO A 672 1.49 -15.66 -9.96
N ASP A 673 0.49 -16.31 -9.35
CA ASP A 673 -0.50 -17.23 -9.97
C ASP A 673 -1.65 -17.37 -8.96
N SER A 674 -2.60 -16.44 -9.00
CA SER A 674 -3.67 -16.24 -8.01
C SER A 674 -4.70 -17.36 -7.99
N ASP A 675 -5.04 -17.93 -9.15
CA ASP A 675 -6.01 -19.01 -9.24
C ASP A 675 -5.39 -20.42 -9.19
N GLY A 676 -4.09 -20.56 -9.44
CA GLY A 676 -3.32 -21.80 -9.34
C GLY A 676 -3.47 -22.75 -10.53
N ASP A 677 -3.82 -22.25 -11.71
CA ASP A 677 -3.98 -23.06 -12.93
C ASP A 677 -2.65 -23.35 -13.67
N GLY A 678 -1.60 -22.62 -13.30
CA GLY A 678 -0.24 -22.73 -13.83
C GLY A 678 0.14 -21.70 -14.89
N LEU A 679 -0.72 -20.70 -15.14
CA LEU A 679 -0.43 -19.45 -15.84
C LEU A 679 -0.23 -18.34 -14.80
N ASN A 680 0.67 -17.39 -15.06
CA ASN A 680 0.91 -16.29 -14.12
C ASN A 680 -0.06 -15.14 -14.40
N ASP A 681 -0.50 -14.42 -13.36
CA ASP A 681 -1.48 -13.33 -13.46
C ASP A 681 -1.05 -12.28 -14.49
N GLY A 682 0.21 -11.85 -14.45
CA GLY A 682 0.79 -10.93 -15.42
C GLY A 682 0.76 -11.44 -16.87
N ILE A 683 0.87 -12.75 -17.11
CA ILE A 683 0.72 -13.34 -18.45
C ILE A 683 -0.75 -13.40 -18.87
N GLU A 684 -1.65 -13.72 -17.96
CA GLU A 684 -3.08 -13.74 -18.20
C GLU A 684 -3.59 -12.37 -18.62
N VAL A 685 -3.29 -11.35 -17.83
CA VAL A 685 -3.78 -9.98 -18.06
C VAL A 685 -3.08 -9.33 -19.27
N LEU A 686 -1.75 -9.41 -19.35
CA LEU A 686 -0.99 -8.64 -20.36
C LEU A 686 -0.86 -9.34 -21.71
N VAL A 687 -1.02 -10.67 -21.77
CA VAL A 687 -0.77 -11.46 -22.98
C VAL A 687 -2.03 -12.16 -23.49
N ASN A 688 -2.72 -12.92 -22.65
CA ASN A 688 -3.83 -13.78 -23.11
C ASN A 688 -5.22 -13.12 -22.99
N GLY A 689 -5.38 -12.14 -22.11
CA GLY A 689 -6.66 -11.50 -21.80
C GLY A 689 -7.64 -12.40 -21.05
N THR A 690 -7.13 -13.43 -20.34
CA THR A 690 -7.90 -14.31 -19.46
C THR A 690 -8.11 -13.67 -18.08
N ASP A 691 -9.04 -14.20 -17.27
CA ASP A 691 -9.30 -13.70 -15.92
C ASP A 691 -8.38 -14.41 -14.92
N PRO A 692 -7.39 -13.71 -14.30
CA PRO A 692 -6.38 -14.33 -13.44
C PRO A 692 -6.93 -14.92 -12.13
N ASN A 693 -8.24 -14.78 -11.88
CA ASN A 693 -8.93 -15.36 -10.75
C ASN A 693 -9.78 -16.59 -11.14
N LEU A 694 -9.71 -17.06 -12.39
CA LEU A 694 -10.52 -18.15 -12.93
C LEU A 694 -9.69 -19.14 -13.75
N MET A 695 -9.48 -20.34 -13.19
CA MET A 695 -8.69 -21.40 -13.82
C MET A 695 -9.13 -21.83 -15.24
N ASP A 696 -10.30 -21.41 -15.72
CA ASP A 696 -10.90 -21.83 -17.00
C ASP A 696 -11.84 -20.69 -17.42
N THR A 697 -11.30 -19.74 -18.18
CA THR A 697 -11.97 -18.48 -18.53
C THR A 697 -13.16 -18.72 -19.46
N ASP A 698 -13.05 -19.67 -20.40
CA ASP A 698 -14.07 -19.92 -21.41
C ASP A 698 -15.09 -21.03 -21.04
N GLY A 699 -14.78 -21.82 -20.02
CA GLY A 699 -15.64 -22.81 -19.38
C GLY A 699 -15.80 -24.11 -20.14
N ASP A 700 -14.86 -24.49 -21.01
CA ASP A 700 -14.92 -25.70 -21.81
C ASP A 700 -14.36 -26.96 -21.09
N GLY A 701 -13.66 -26.75 -19.98
CA GLY A 701 -13.08 -27.79 -19.12
C GLY A 701 -11.58 -28.06 -19.33
N LEU A 702 -10.90 -27.34 -20.22
CA LEU A 702 -9.46 -27.11 -20.19
C LEU A 702 -9.16 -25.89 -19.31
N THR A 703 -8.00 -25.85 -18.67
CA THR A 703 -7.59 -24.65 -17.93
C THR A 703 -6.80 -23.73 -18.85
N ASP A 704 -6.83 -22.42 -18.62
CA ASP A 704 -6.14 -21.44 -19.46
C ASP A 704 -4.64 -21.78 -19.57
N GLY A 705 -4.03 -22.18 -18.45
CA GLY A 705 -2.68 -22.69 -18.37
C GLY A 705 -2.43 -23.98 -19.18
N GLN A 706 -3.40 -24.88 -19.32
CA GLN A 706 -3.29 -26.09 -20.16
C GLN A 706 -3.35 -25.73 -21.64
N GLU A 707 -4.25 -24.84 -22.02
CA GLU A 707 -4.41 -24.39 -23.39
C GLU A 707 -3.16 -23.69 -23.90
N VAL A 708 -2.63 -22.75 -23.12
CA VAL A 708 -1.41 -22.01 -23.48
C VAL A 708 -0.16 -22.91 -23.46
N HIS A 709 0.06 -23.69 -22.39
CA HIS A 709 1.32 -24.43 -22.23
C HIS A 709 1.38 -25.81 -22.91
N ILE A 710 0.23 -26.45 -23.14
CA ILE A 710 0.17 -27.84 -23.61
C ILE A 710 -0.45 -27.94 -25.00
N HIS A 711 -1.59 -27.29 -25.22
CA HIS A 711 -2.39 -27.47 -26.43
C HIS A 711 -2.09 -26.43 -27.52
N ASN A 712 -1.56 -25.27 -27.13
CA ASN A 712 -1.33 -24.12 -27.98
C ASN A 712 -2.63 -23.64 -28.67
N SER A 713 -3.76 -23.79 -27.96
CA SER A 713 -5.09 -23.26 -28.30
C SER A 713 -5.29 -21.86 -27.68
N ASP A 714 -6.40 -21.21 -28.03
CA ASP A 714 -6.75 -19.87 -27.55
C ASP A 714 -7.68 -20.00 -26.33
N PRO A 715 -7.24 -19.64 -25.11
CA PRO A 715 -7.98 -19.87 -23.87
C PRO A 715 -9.26 -19.04 -23.72
N LEU A 716 -9.56 -18.19 -24.70
CA LEU A 716 -10.82 -17.45 -24.78
C LEU A 716 -11.85 -18.12 -25.70
N VAL A 717 -11.51 -19.26 -26.30
CA VAL A 717 -12.28 -19.90 -27.37
C VAL A 717 -12.52 -21.38 -27.08
N PRO A 718 -13.78 -21.77 -26.77
CA PRO A 718 -14.09 -23.14 -26.40
C PRO A 718 -13.73 -24.17 -27.48
N ASP A 719 -12.94 -25.18 -27.11
CA ASP A 719 -12.45 -26.29 -27.92
C ASP A 719 -13.42 -27.49 -27.86
N TRP A 720 -14.22 -27.69 -28.91
CA TRP A 720 -15.22 -28.77 -28.94
C TRP A 720 -14.72 -29.97 -29.75
N ASP A 721 -14.89 -31.19 -29.22
CA ASP A 721 -14.79 -32.46 -29.96
C ASP A 721 -16.10 -32.68 -30.77
N ALA A 722 -16.07 -32.38 -32.07
CA ALA A 722 -17.28 -32.22 -32.88
C ALA A 722 -17.90 -33.55 -33.35
N ASP A 723 -17.10 -34.60 -33.53
CA ASP A 723 -17.58 -35.93 -33.95
C ASP A 723 -17.60 -36.99 -32.83
N GLY A 724 -17.01 -36.68 -31.67
CA GLY A 724 -17.06 -37.46 -30.44
C GLY A 724 -16.07 -38.62 -30.38
N ASP A 725 -14.97 -38.55 -31.13
CA ASP A 725 -13.94 -39.59 -31.20
C ASP A 725 -12.81 -39.44 -30.16
N LEU A 726 -12.87 -38.37 -29.35
CA LEU A 726 -11.93 -37.96 -28.30
C LEU A 726 -10.65 -37.26 -28.78
N TYR A 727 -10.57 -36.88 -30.05
CA TYR A 727 -9.56 -35.96 -30.57
C TYR A 727 -10.21 -34.60 -30.80
N TYR A 728 -9.66 -33.55 -30.19
CA TYR A 728 -10.08 -32.17 -30.47
C TYR A 728 -9.59 -31.76 -31.86
N TRP A 729 -10.18 -30.70 -32.44
CA TRP A 729 -9.82 -30.19 -33.77
C TRP A 729 -8.32 -29.94 -33.99
N PHE A 730 -7.53 -29.67 -32.94
CA PHE A 730 -6.07 -29.48 -33.04
C PHE A 730 -5.27 -30.79 -33.05
N GLN A 731 -5.91 -31.94 -32.85
CA GLN A 731 -5.33 -33.29 -32.96
C GLN A 731 -5.94 -34.09 -34.12
N ASP A 732 -7.03 -33.59 -34.71
CA ASP A 732 -7.83 -34.24 -35.75
C ASP A 732 -7.68 -33.49 -37.09
N CYS A 733 -7.38 -34.20 -38.18
CA CYS A 733 -7.29 -33.58 -39.50
C CYS A 733 -8.65 -33.44 -40.22
N ASP A 734 -9.70 -34.11 -39.75
CA ASP A 734 -11.11 -33.83 -40.09
C ASP A 734 -12.03 -34.17 -38.92
N ASP A 735 -12.18 -33.21 -38.00
CA ASP A 735 -13.05 -33.25 -36.80
C ASP A 735 -14.56 -33.37 -37.11
N THR A 736 -14.92 -33.64 -38.38
CA THR A 736 -16.30 -33.96 -38.79
C THR A 736 -16.47 -35.39 -39.27
N ASP A 737 -15.39 -36.16 -39.45
CA ASP A 737 -15.42 -37.57 -39.85
C ASP A 737 -14.60 -38.47 -38.92
N PRO A 738 -15.25 -39.35 -38.12
CA PRO A 738 -14.58 -40.17 -37.11
C PRO A 738 -13.75 -41.32 -37.71
N ASN A 739 -13.51 -41.29 -39.03
CA ASN A 739 -12.64 -42.21 -39.76
C ASN A 739 -11.35 -41.57 -40.26
N ILE A 740 -11.19 -40.26 -40.12
CA ILE A 740 -10.00 -39.51 -40.48
C ILE A 740 -9.43 -39.01 -39.15
N ASN A 741 -8.46 -39.75 -38.59
CA ASN A 741 -7.87 -39.43 -37.29
C ASN A 741 -6.52 -40.16 -37.13
N PRO A 742 -5.65 -39.72 -36.21
CA PRO A 742 -4.32 -40.31 -36.05
C PRO A 742 -4.29 -41.85 -35.98
N GLY A 743 -3.70 -42.50 -37.00
CA GLY A 743 -3.40 -43.95 -37.03
C GLY A 743 -4.37 -44.87 -37.79
N ARG A 744 -5.14 -44.34 -38.74
CA ARG A 744 -5.98 -45.08 -39.72
C ARG A 744 -5.16 -45.68 -40.90
N PRO A 745 -5.75 -46.52 -41.77
CA PRO A 745 -5.06 -47.03 -42.97
C PRO A 745 -5.51 -46.38 -44.29
N GLU A 746 -4.54 -46.00 -45.13
CA GLU A 746 -4.72 -45.31 -46.43
C GLU A 746 -5.44 -46.08 -47.56
N LEU A 747 -6.10 -45.32 -48.43
CA LEU A 747 -6.84 -45.77 -49.60
C LEU A 747 -6.60 -44.85 -50.82
N LEU A 748 -5.99 -45.32 -51.94
CA LEU A 748 -5.74 -44.51 -53.18
C LEU A 748 -6.97 -43.70 -53.65
N ASN A 749 -7.16 -42.51 -53.09
CA ASN A 749 -8.38 -41.71 -53.20
C ASN A 749 -8.12 -40.19 -53.12
N GLY A 750 -6.93 -39.77 -52.70
CA GLY A 750 -6.52 -38.37 -52.57
C GLY A 750 -6.75 -37.73 -51.20
N ILE A 751 -6.98 -38.51 -50.14
CA ILE A 751 -7.22 -38.05 -48.76
C ILE A 751 -6.15 -38.69 -47.85
N ASP A 752 -5.64 -37.92 -46.88
CA ASP A 752 -4.79 -38.40 -45.78
C ASP A 752 -5.73 -38.94 -44.69
N ASP A 753 -5.87 -40.27 -44.63
CA ASP A 753 -6.83 -40.92 -43.74
C ASP A 753 -6.29 -40.97 -42.29
N ASP A 754 -4.96 -40.93 -42.08
CA ASP A 754 -4.30 -41.17 -40.80
C ASP A 754 -3.60 -39.97 -40.15
N CYS A 755 -3.75 -38.79 -40.77
CA CYS A 755 -3.24 -37.49 -40.33
C CYS A 755 -1.71 -37.44 -40.19
N ASP A 756 -0.96 -38.22 -40.96
CA ASP A 756 0.51 -38.21 -40.94
C ASP A 756 1.13 -37.25 -41.97
N MET A 757 0.29 -36.51 -42.70
CA MET A 757 0.61 -35.57 -43.79
C MET A 757 1.09 -36.24 -45.07
N THR A 758 0.96 -37.56 -45.19
CA THR A 758 1.14 -38.28 -46.45
C THR A 758 -0.21 -38.78 -46.96
N ILE A 759 -0.40 -38.66 -48.28
CA ILE A 759 -1.65 -39.06 -48.94
C ILE A 759 -1.33 -40.28 -49.77
N ASP A 760 -2.11 -41.35 -49.59
CA ASP A 760 -2.06 -42.54 -50.41
C ASP A 760 -0.66 -43.19 -50.46
N GLU A 761 0.11 -43.17 -49.37
CA GLU A 761 1.44 -43.76 -49.38
C GLU A 761 1.40 -45.29 -49.55
N GLY A 762 2.38 -45.80 -50.31
CA GLY A 762 2.45 -47.21 -50.70
C GLY A 762 2.04 -47.53 -52.14
N TYR A 763 1.57 -46.54 -52.91
CA TYR A 763 1.26 -46.69 -54.35
C TYR A 763 2.38 -46.20 -55.29
N GLU A 764 3.39 -45.46 -54.80
CA GLU A 764 4.51 -44.86 -55.58
C GLU A 764 5.41 -45.84 -56.37
N PHE A 765 5.35 -47.14 -56.07
CA PHE A 765 6.25 -48.14 -56.68
C PHE A 765 5.52 -49.21 -57.50
N ILE A 766 4.21 -49.06 -57.63
CA ILE A 766 3.36 -49.93 -58.42
C ILE A 766 3.26 -49.28 -59.80
N ASP A 767 3.58 -50.03 -60.86
CA ASP A 767 3.43 -49.61 -62.27
C ASP A 767 2.67 -50.75 -62.94
N SER A 768 1.36 -50.56 -63.04
CA SER A 768 0.42 -51.61 -63.38
C SER A 768 0.40 -51.96 -64.88
N ASP A 769 0.78 -51.04 -65.79
CA ASP A 769 0.74 -51.27 -67.25
C ASP A 769 2.12 -51.26 -67.96
N SER A 770 3.18 -50.93 -67.22
CA SER A 770 4.59 -51.01 -67.62
C SER A 770 5.01 -50.02 -68.70
N ASP A 771 4.42 -48.83 -68.74
CA ASP A 771 4.79 -47.76 -69.66
C ASP A 771 5.92 -46.84 -69.14
N GLY A 772 6.20 -46.92 -67.83
CA GLY A 772 7.25 -46.17 -67.15
C GLY A 772 6.77 -45.11 -66.16
N ILE A 773 5.46 -44.99 -65.92
CA ILE A 773 4.83 -44.14 -64.90
C ILE A 773 4.27 -45.03 -63.76
N SER A 774 4.25 -44.56 -62.49
CA SER A 774 3.68 -45.32 -61.37
C SER A 774 2.17 -45.07 -61.22
N ASP A 775 1.40 -46.02 -60.64
CA ASP A 775 -0.03 -45.88 -60.38
C ASP A 775 -0.34 -44.59 -59.58
N TYR A 776 0.55 -44.21 -58.65
CA TYR A 776 0.47 -42.92 -57.93
C TYR A 776 0.61 -41.74 -58.88
N ASP A 777 1.63 -41.75 -59.74
CA ASP A 777 1.87 -40.67 -60.71
C ASP A 777 0.78 -40.62 -61.79
N GLU A 778 0.24 -41.75 -62.23
CA GLU A 778 -0.86 -41.80 -63.18
C GLU A 778 -2.15 -41.22 -62.59
N TYR A 779 -2.46 -41.54 -61.32
CA TYR A 779 -3.66 -41.03 -60.64
C TYR A 779 -3.51 -39.56 -60.18
N HIS A 780 -2.40 -39.19 -59.55
CA HIS A 780 -2.20 -37.88 -58.94
C HIS A 780 -1.56 -36.85 -59.88
N VAL A 781 -0.75 -37.28 -60.86
CA VAL A 781 0.08 -36.36 -61.66
C VAL A 781 -0.41 -36.26 -63.10
N HIS A 782 -0.69 -37.38 -63.77
CA HIS A 782 -0.92 -37.38 -65.22
C HIS A 782 -2.39 -37.57 -65.62
N GLY A 783 -3.25 -38.08 -64.74
CA GLY A 783 -4.66 -38.37 -65.04
C GLY A 783 -4.83 -39.43 -66.14
N THR A 784 -3.76 -40.15 -66.47
CA THR A 784 -3.76 -41.29 -67.38
C THR A 784 -4.37 -42.48 -66.68
N ASN A 785 -4.84 -43.44 -67.46
CA ASN A 785 -5.41 -44.63 -66.86
C ASN A 785 -4.28 -45.57 -66.49
N HIS A 786 -4.11 -45.80 -65.17
CA HIS A 786 -3.09 -46.68 -64.57
C HIS A 786 -3.10 -48.17 -64.98
N SER A 787 -3.78 -48.49 -66.08
CA SER A 787 -3.87 -49.80 -66.67
C SER A 787 -3.77 -49.77 -68.21
N ASN A 788 -3.39 -48.64 -68.83
CA ASN A 788 -3.31 -48.44 -70.29
C ASN A 788 -2.15 -47.51 -70.76
N SER A 789 -1.11 -48.11 -71.36
CA SER A 789 0.20 -47.49 -71.70
C SER A 789 0.25 -46.47 -72.86
N ASP A 790 -0.88 -46.07 -73.43
CA ASP A 790 -1.02 -45.15 -74.57
C ASP A 790 -2.47 -44.65 -74.53
N THR A 791 -2.69 -43.60 -73.76
CA THR A 791 -4.02 -43.11 -73.38
C THR A 791 -4.69 -42.34 -74.52
N ASP A 792 -3.94 -41.64 -75.37
CA ASP A 792 -4.49 -40.81 -76.45
C ASP A 792 -4.42 -41.44 -77.86
N GLY A 793 -3.54 -42.42 -78.07
CA GLY A 793 -3.47 -43.26 -79.28
C GLY A 793 -2.79 -42.62 -80.49
N ASP A 794 -1.99 -41.57 -80.31
CA ASP A 794 -1.32 -40.87 -81.42
C ASP A 794 -0.03 -41.55 -81.91
N GLY A 795 0.48 -42.47 -81.10
CA GLY A 795 1.64 -43.32 -81.40
C GLY A 795 2.90 -42.99 -80.57
N LEU A 796 2.82 -42.02 -79.67
CA LEU A 796 3.72 -41.87 -78.52
C LEU A 796 3.12 -42.63 -77.31
N LEU A 797 3.94 -43.08 -76.35
CA LEU A 797 3.47 -43.70 -75.10
C LEU A 797 3.34 -42.62 -74.03
N ASP A 798 2.40 -42.74 -73.08
CA ASP A 798 2.21 -41.72 -72.03
C ASP A 798 3.53 -41.46 -71.27
N GLY A 799 4.23 -42.53 -70.88
CA GLY A 799 5.58 -42.46 -70.33
C GLY A 799 6.64 -41.79 -71.23
N GLU A 800 6.54 -41.84 -72.56
CA GLU A 800 7.46 -41.17 -73.49
C GLU A 800 7.13 -39.67 -73.65
N GLU A 801 5.85 -39.32 -73.69
CA GLU A 801 5.37 -37.94 -73.76
C GLU A 801 5.74 -37.15 -72.51
N VAL A 802 5.49 -37.73 -71.33
CA VAL A 802 5.86 -37.13 -70.04
C VAL A 802 7.38 -37.06 -69.88
N ASN A 803 8.08 -38.19 -70.01
CA ASN A 803 9.49 -38.25 -69.62
C ASN A 803 10.48 -37.74 -70.67
N VAL A 804 10.05 -37.56 -71.94
CA VAL A 804 10.96 -37.19 -73.04
C VAL A 804 10.54 -35.91 -73.76
N HIS A 805 9.26 -35.78 -74.09
CA HIS A 805 8.77 -34.68 -74.93
C HIS A 805 8.15 -33.52 -74.15
N SER A 806 7.78 -33.77 -72.88
CA SER A 806 7.03 -32.86 -72.04
C SER A 806 5.73 -32.37 -72.69
N THR A 807 5.09 -33.27 -73.44
CA THR A 807 3.78 -33.08 -74.08
C THR A 807 2.71 -33.76 -73.24
N ASP A 808 1.45 -33.35 -73.41
CA ASP A 808 0.34 -33.88 -72.62
C ASP A 808 -0.06 -35.26 -73.17
N PRO A 809 0.13 -36.36 -72.39
CA PRO A 809 -0.15 -37.73 -72.84
C PRO A 809 -1.64 -38.02 -73.10
N LEU A 810 -2.49 -37.01 -72.95
CA LEU A 810 -3.92 -37.06 -73.27
C LEU A 810 -4.24 -36.38 -74.62
N VAL A 811 -3.25 -35.80 -75.35
CA VAL A 811 -3.45 -34.92 -76.51
C VAL A 811 -2.40 -35.04 -77.65
N ALA A 812 -2.85 -35.38 -78.87
CA ALA A 812 -2.00 -35.57 -80.07
C ALA A 812 -1.32 -34.29 -80.68
N ASP A 813 -0.06 -34.40 -81.14
CA ASP A 813 0.81 -33.28 -81.61
C ASP A 813 0.98 -33.07 -83.15
N LEU A 814 1.00 -31.82 -83.69
CA LEU A 814 1.10 -31.46 -85.13
C LEU A 814 2.03 -30.24 -85.49
N ASP A 815 2.56 -30.15 -86.72
CA ASP A 815 3.34 -29.00 -87.31
C ASP A 815 2.58 -28.36 -88.49
N ALA A 816 2.22 -27.06 -88.42
CA ALA A 816 1.16 -26.44 -89.22
C ALA A 816 1.61 -25.56 -90.41
N ASP A 817 2.64 -24.72 -90.29
CA ASP A 817 3.06 -23.76 -91.33
C ASP A 817 4.35 -24.16 -92.09
N SER A 818 4.97 -25.27 -91.69
CA SER A 818 6.08 -25.94 -92.37
C SER A 818 7.40 -25.13 -92.44
N ASP A 819 7.66 -24.26 -91.47
CA ASP A 819 8.91 -23.51 -91.37
C ASP A 819 10.07 -24.33 -90.77
N GLY A 820 9.74 -25.46 -90.11
CA GLY A 820 10.67 -26.44 -89.56
C GLY A 820 10.68 -26.54 -88.02
N TYR A 821 9.81 -25.83 -87.31
CA TYR A 821 9.62 -25.90 -85.85
C TYR A 821 8.21 -26.41 -85.50
N TYR A 822 8.07 -27.38 -84.57
CA TYR A 822 6.74 -27.82 -84.06
C TYR A 822 6.11 -26.68 -83.23
N TRP A 823 4.79 -26.72 -82.98
CA TRP A 823 4.06 -25.65 -82.28
C TRP A 823 4.70 -25.22 -80.94
N PHE A 824 5.38 -26.13 -80.24
CA PHE A 824 6.09 -25.85 -78.98
C PHE A 824 7.50 -25.23 -79.16
N GLN A 825 7.90 -24.86 -80.38
CA GLN A 825 9.20 -24.25 -80.71
C GLN A 825 9.08 -22.89 -81.43
N ASP A 826 7.85 -22.43 -81.69
CA ASP A 826 7.53 -21.23 -82.48
C ASP A 826 6.54 -20.32 -81.72
N CYS A 827 6.77 -19.00 -81.76
CA CYS A 827 5.98 -17.98 -81.04
C CYS A 827 4.75 -17.50 -81.83
N ASP A 828 4.70 -17.72 -83.15
CA ASP A 828 3.49 -17.57 -83.97
C ASP A 828 3.47 -18.61 -85.11
N GLU A 829 2.81 -19.74 -84.84
CA GLU A 829 2.66 -20.93 -85.71
C GLU A 829 1.97 -20.70 -87.07
N ASN A 830 1.67 -19.44 -87.42
CA ASN A 830 1.06 -19.05 -88.68
C ASN A 830 1.84 -17.98 -89.46
N GLU A 831 2.92 -17.38 -88.92
CA GLU A 831 3.70 -16.37 -89.63
C GLU A 831 5.22 -16.50 -89.55
N SER A 832 5.79 -17.06 -90.63
CA SER A 832 7.22 -17.29 -90.88
C SER A 832 8.21 -16.11 -90.71
N SER A 833 7.75 -14.87 -90.48
CA SER A 833 8.61 -13.69 -90.24
C SER A 833 8.82 -13.34 -88.77
N ILE A 834 8.07 -13.95 -87.85
CA ILE A 834 8.25 -13.82 -86.41
C ILE A 834 8.84 -15.15 -85.96
N ASN A 835 10.12 -15.13 -85.62
CA ASN A 835 10.84 -16.33 -85.20
C ASN A 835 12.07 -15.91 -84.38
N PRO A 836 12.74 -16.84 -83.68
CA PRO A 836 13.90 -16.55 -82.83
C PRO A 836 15.15 -15.94 -83.51
N GLY A 837 15.07 -15.45 -84.75
CA GLY A 837 16.16 -14.87 -85.54
C GLY A 837 15.91 -13.49 -86.19
N ALA A 838 14.90 -12.71 -85.78
CA ALA A 838 14.54 -11.39 -86.35
C ALA A 838 15.24 -10.16 -85.69
N VAL A 839 14.97 -8.90 -86.12
CA VAL A 839 15.65 -7.63 -85.69
C VAL A 839 14.64 -6.48 -85.45
N GLU A 840 14.81 -5.68 -84.37
CA GLU A 840 13.86 -4.66 -83.83
C GLU A 840 13.89 -3.22 -84.43
N ILE A 841 12.76 -2.46 -84.32
CA ILE A 841 12.56 -1.03 -84.68
C ILE A 841 11.55 -0.30 -83.74
N LEU A 842 11.75 1.02 -83.41
CA LEU A 842 10.94 1.83 -82.44
C LEU A 842 9.45 2.00 -82.84
N ASP A 843 8.64 0.97 -82.60
CA ASP A 843 7.22 0.93 -82.95
C ASP A 843 6.31 0.13 -81.99
N GLY A 844 6.85 -0.44 -80.92
CA GLY A 844 6.10 -1.07 -79.84
C GLY A 844 5.80 -2.57 -79.99
N ILE A 845 6.50 -3.34 -80.83
CA ILE A 845 6.32 -4.80 -81.04
C ILE A 845 7.65 -5.56 -80.80
N ASP A 846 7.63 -6.80 -80.27
CA ASP A 846 8.81 -7.69 -80.17
C ASP A 846 8.89 -8.61 -81.40
N GLN A 847 9.88 -8.41 -82.26
CA GLN A 847 10.02 -9.15 -83.50
C GLN A 847 10.82 -10.45 -83.39
N ASN A 848 11.70 -10.60 -82.38
CA ASN A 848 12.62 -11.73 -82.27
C ASN A 848 12.29 -12.75 -81.15
N CYS A 849 11.15 -12.56 -80.46
CA CYS A 849 10.58 -13.46 -79.47
C CYS A 849 11.48 -13.66 -78.24
N ASN A 850 12.11 -12.56 -77.79
CA ASN A 850 12.90 -12.51 -76.56
C ASN A 850 12.22 -11.71 -75.42
N TYR A 851 11.01 -11.21 -75.64
CA TYR A 851 10.15 -10.47 -74.70
C TYR A 851 10.57 -9.02 -74.38
N GLU A 852 11.46 -8.40 -75.16
CA GLU A 852 11.85 -6.99 -75.02
C GLU A 852 11.33 -6.15 -76.21
N ILE A 853 10.85 -4.93 -75.94
CA ILE A 853 10.25 -4.02 -76.94
C ILE A 853 11.08 -2.74 -77.01
N ASP A 854 11.55 -2.38 -78.21
CA ASP A 854 12.22 -1.10 -78.55
C ASP A 854 13.48 -0.74 -77.72
N GLU A 855 14.17 -1.74 -77.17
CA GLU A 855 15.23 -1.64 -76.17
C GLU A 855 16.50 -0.89 -76.64
N THR A 856 16.61 -0.61 -77.93
CA THR A 856 17.77 0.09 -78.52
C THR A 856 17.74 1.62 -78.36
N PHE A 857 16.68 2.22 -77.80
CA PHE A 857 16.49 3.68 -77.71
C PHE A 857 16.61 4.27 -76.29
N ASN A 858 16.77 3.44 -75.25
CA ASN A 858 16.74 3.82 -73.82
C ASN A 858 17.97 4.63 -73.31
N ALA A 859 18.91 5.02 -74.18
CA ALA A 859 20.14 5.71 -73.81
C ALA A 859 20.45 6.93 -74.71
N THR A 860 19.47 7.37 -75.50
CA THR A 860 19.58 8.52 -76.41
C THR A 860 18.84 9.69 -75.78
N ASP A 861 19.51 10.84 -75.64
CA ASP A 861 18.98 12.14 -75.15
C ASP A 861 19.48 13.19 -76.14
N LEU A 862 18.58 13.68 -76.99
CA LEU A 862 18.94 14.46 -78.17
C LEU A 862 19.05 15.98 -77.93
N ASP A 863 18.29 16.56 -77.01
CA ASP A 863 18.28 18.00 -76.69
C ASP A 863 19.02 18.38 -75.41
N MET A 864 19.54 17.39 -74.67
CA MET A 864 20.50 17.52 -73.57
C MET A 864 19.95 18.24 -72.33
N ASP A 865 18.67 18.08 -72.04
CA ASP A 865 18.03 18.62 -70.83
C ASP A 865 18.06 17.64 -69.64
N GLY A 866 18.47 16.39 -69.90
CA GLY A 866 18.62 15.33 -68.89
C GLY A 866 17.54 14.26 -68.93
N LEU A 867 16.55 14.34 -69.83
CA LEU A 867 15.56 13.28 -70.09
C LEU A 867 15.91 12.49 -71.36
N SER A 868 15.62 11.18 -71.40
CA SER A 868 15.89 10.36 -72.60
C SER A 868 14.75 10.42 -73.63
N ASP A 869 15.06 10.24 -74.92
CA ASP A 869 14.09 10.21 -76.03
C ASP A 869 12.96 9.17 -75.77
N TYR A 870 13.26 8.09 -75.04
CA TYR A 870 12.27 7.09 -74.60
C TYR A 870 11.32 7.65 -73.54
N GLU A 871 11.84 8.34 -72.52
CA GLU A 871 11.05 8.93 -71.42
C GLU A 871 10.19 10.09 -71.90
N GLU A 872 10.68 10.91 -72.83
CA GLU A 872 9.90 12.00 -73.39
C GLU A 872 8.74 11.50 -74.26
N TYR A 873 8.96 10.43 -75.04
CA TYR A 873 7.92 9.84 -75.91
C TYR A 873 6.88 9.01 -75.15
N HIS A 874 7.30 8.24 -74.13
CA HIS A 874 6.40 7.34 -73.41
C HIS A 874 5.81 7.93 -72.13
N ASN A 875 6.52 8.85 -71.44
CA ASN A 875 6.16 9.25 -70.07
C ASN A 875 5.77 10.73 -69.92
N HIS A 876 6.47 11.68 -70.55
CA HIS A 876 6.33 13.11 -70.22
C HIS A 876 5.65 13.95 -71.31
N SER A 877 5.55 13.46 -72.55
CA SER A 877 4.93 14.19 -73.68
C SER A 877 5.57 15.55 -73.99
N THR A 878 6.77 15.81 -73.48
CA THR A 878 7.66 16.89 -73.86
C THR A 878 8.27 16.60 -75.22
N ASN A 879 8.85 17.61 -75.87
CA ASN A 879 9.40 17.44 -77.21
C ASN A 879 10.89 17.14 -77.12
N HIS A 880 11.28 15.89 -77.41
CA HIS A 880 12.65 15.33 -77.50
C HIS A 880 13.67 16.00 -78.44
N MET A 881 13.44 17.26 -78.76
CA MET A 881 14.21 18.12 -79.64
C MET A 881 14.23 19.58 -79.13
N ASN A 882 13.67 19.88 -77.95
CA ASN A 882 13.49 21.21 -77.38
C ASN A 882 13.48 21.20 -75.83
N ASN A 883 14.56 21.69 -75.23
CA ASN A 883 14.86 21.65 -73.80
C ASN A 883 14.11 22.65 -72.87
N ASP A 884 13.12 23.37 -73.38
CA ASP A 884 12.29 24.35 -72.65
C ASP A 884 11.00 24.52 -73.46
N THR A 885 10.00 23.69 -73.14
CA THR A 885 8.79 23.49 -73.92
C THR A 885 7.77 24.62 -73.72
N ASP A 886 7.80 25.34 -72.61
CA ASP A 886 6.85 26.43 -72.32
C ASP A 886 7.43 27.86 -72.40
N GLY A 887 8.76 27.99 -72.40
CA GLY A 887 9.51 29.19 -72.74
C GLY A 887 9.60 30.23 -71.63
N ASP A 888 9.48 29.84 -70.36
CA ASP A 888 9.53 30.76 -69.22
C ASP A 888 10.95 30.98 -68.64
N GLY A 889 11.90 30.15 -69.06
CA GLY A 889 13.32 30.24 -68.73
C GLY A 889 13.83 29.18 -67.76
N LEU A 890 13.00 28.23 -67.34
CA LEU A 890 13.40 26.94 -66.77
C LEU A 890 13.49 25.87 -67.89
N GLU A 891 14.37 24.87 -67.72
CA GLU A 891 14.53 23.77 -68.69
C GLU A 891 13.60 22.60 -68.30
N ASP A 892 12.99 21.89 -69.26
CA ASP A 892 12.00 20.82 -69.00
C ASP A 892 12.54 19.76 -68.02
N GLY A 893 13.79 19.34 -68.24
CA GLY A 893 14.50 18.44 -67.33
C GLY A 893 14.75 19.00 -65.93
N ALA A 894 14.96 20.32 -65.76
CA ALA A 894 15.11 20.93 -64.44
C ALA A 894 13.76 21.05 -63.70
N GLU A 895 12.68 21.34 -64.43
CA GLU A 895 11.33 21.35 -63.87
C GLU A 895 10.90 19.96 -63.42
N ILE A 896 11.17 18.90 -64.19
CA ILE A 896 10.82 17.53 -63.82
C ILE A 896 11.76 16.96 -62.74
N LEU A 897 13.08 17.11 -62.89
CA LEU A 897 14.06 16.41 -62.04
C LEU A 897 14.46 17.18 -60.78
N GLN A 898 14.28 18.51 -60.75
CA GLN A 898 14.74 19.35 -59.65
C GLN A 898 13.61 20.10 -58.94
N HIS A 899 12.61 20.60 -59.66
CA HIS A 899 11.55 21.45 -59.10
C HIS A 899 10.17 20.78 -59.00
N MET A 900 9.99 19.61 -59.65
CA MET A 900 8.73 18.86 -59.76
C MET A 900 7.54 19.70 -60.26
N THR A 901 7.82 20.73 -61.07
CA THR A 901 6.80 21.58 -61.71
C THR A 901 6.42 21.02 -63.07
N ASN A 902 5.33 21.52 -63.65
CA ASN A 902 4.85 21.03 -64.94
C ASN A 902 5.52 21.85 -66.05
N PRO A 903 6.38 21.24 -66.89
CA PRO A 903 7.18 21.93 -67.93
C PRO A 903 6.38 22.47 -69.13
N LEU A 904 5.09 22.71 -68.91
CA LEU A 904 4.11 23.21 -69.86
C LEU A 904 3.38 24.47 -69.33
N VAL A 905 3.75 25.00 -68.14
CA VAL A 905 3.04 26.08 -67.43
C VAL A 905 4.00 27.10 -66.76
N PRO A 906 4.03 28.39 -67.19
CA PRO A 906 4.96 29.41 -66.65
C PRO A 906 4.70 29.91 -65.21
N GLU A 907 5.77 30.26 -64.46
CA GLU A 907 5.73 30.74 -63.05
C GLU A 907 5.79 32.29 -62.81
N ILE A 908 5.04 32.85 -61.83
CA ILE A 908 4.90 34.33 -61.55
C ILE A 908 5.01 34.75 -60.05
N ASP A 909 5.46 35.98 -59.74
CA ASP A 909 5.46 36.65 -58.40
C ASP A 909 4.28 37.65 -58.33
N ALA A 910 3.31 37.42 -57.43
CA ALA A 910 2.04 38.12 -57.42
C ALA A 910 1.95 39.31 -56.44
N ASP A 911 2.65 39.29 -55.31
CA ASP A 911 2.60 40.37 -54.31
C ASP A 911 3.83 41.32 -54.32
N SER A 912 4.84 40.99 -55.12
CA SER A 912 6.04 41.80 -55.36
C SER A 912 6.92 42.02 -54.14
N ASP A 913 6.96 41.08 -53.20
CA ASP A 913 7.90 41.07 -52.08
C ASP A 913 9.35 40.72 -52.51
N GLY A 914 9.51 40.12 -53.69
CA GLY A 914 10.78 39.73 -54.30
C GLY A 914 11.00 38.21 -54.40
N THR A 915 10.02 37.40 -54.00
CA THR A 915 10.02 35.93 -54.03
C THR A 915 8.98 35.46 -55.05
N ILE A 916 9.31 34.52 -55.95
CA ILE A 916 8.33 33.94 -56.88
C ILE A 916 7.48 32.89 -56.17
N TRP A 917 6.24 32.63 -56.60
CA TRP A 917 5.32 31.68 -55.93
C TRP A 917 5.93 30.29 -55.64
N LEU A 918 6.94 29.89 -56.43
CA LEU A 918 7.66 28.63 -56.26
C LEU A 918 8.44 28.55 -54.93
N PHE A 919 8.78 29.69 -54.33
CA PHE A 919 9.56 29.81 -53.08
C PHE A 919 8.86 30.66 -52.01
N ASP A 920 7.62 31.08 -52.26
CA ASP A 920 6.82 31.92 -51.38
C ASP A 920 5.60 31.12 -50.89
N CYS A 921 5.53 30.88 -49.57
CA CYS A 921 4.44 30.11 -48.99
C CYS A 921 3.10 30.86 -48.97
N ASN A 922 3.09 32.18 -49.17
CA ASN A 922 1.88 32.98 -49.38
C ASN A 922 2.14 34.23 -50.25
N ASP A 923 2.22 33.98 -51.57
CA ASP A 923 2.42 34.96 -52.66
C ASP A 923 1.32 36.05 -52.81
N ASN A 924 0.45 36.22 -51.80
CA ASN A 924 -0.48 37.35 -51.69
C ASN A 924 -0.19 38.26 -50.48
N THR A 925 0.77 37.91 -49.62
CA THR A 925 0.99 38.54 -48.31
C THR A 925 2.48 38.81 -48.02
N SER A 926 2.96 40.00 -48.39
CA SER A 926 4.35 40.49 -48.24
C SER A 926 5.00 40.47 -46.83
N THR A 927 4.34 39.94 -45.81
CA THR A 927 4.90 39.71 -44.46
C THR A 927 5.21 38.24 -44.18
N ILE A 928 4.79 37.34 -45.06
CA ILE A 928 5.02 35.90 -44.98
C ILE A 928 5.97 35.55 -46.11
N TYR A 929 7.25 35.32 -45.81
CA TYR A 929 8.29 35.09 -46.81
C TYR A 929 9.52 34.42 -46.19
N PRO A 930 10.34 33.70 -46.99
CA PRO A 930 11.60 33.12 -46.56
C PRO A 930 12.49 34.06 -45.71
N GLY A 931 12.56 33.81 -44.40
CA GLY A 931 13.38 34.56 -43.43
C GLY A 931 12.73 35.81 -42.79
N ALA A 932 11.40 35.85 -42.67
CA ALA A 932 10.68 36.75 -41.78
C ALA A 932 10.98 36.46 -40.28
N ASN A 933 10.42 37.25 -39.36
CA ASN A 933 10.51 36.98 -37.92
C ASN A 933 9.17 36.42 -37.44
N GLU A 934 9.19 35.26 -36.79
CA GLU A 934 8.02 34.61 -36.21
C GLU A 934 7.31 35.41 -35.12
N VAL A 935 5.98 35.26 -35.06
CA VAL A 935 5.12 35.83 -34.03
C VAL A 935 4.07 34.80 -33.63
N TRP A 936 3.97 34.43 -32.33
CA TRP A 936 3.03 33.40 -31.83
C TRP A 936 1.56 33.64 -32.25
N ASN A 937 1.18 33.12 -33.42
CA ASN A 937 -0.08 33.46 -34.09
C ASN A 937 -0.66 32.31 -34.93
N GLY A 938 0.04 31.19 -35.06
CA GLY A 938 -0.40 30.00 -35.79
C GLY A 938 -0.17 30.08 -37.30
N ILE A 939 0.74 30.94 -37.75
CA ILE A 939 1.15 31.09 -39.16
C ILE A 939 2.67 30.91 -39.20
N ASP A 940 3.15 30.13 -40.16
CA ASP A 940 4.58 30.07 -40.55
C ASP A 940 4.90 31.38 -41.29
N ASP A 941 5.49 32.35 -40.57
CA ASP A 941 5.77 33.68 -41.10
C ASP A 941 7.04 33.65 -41.99
N ASP A 942 8.00 32.76 -41.70
CA ASP A 942 9.30 32.69 -42.37
C ASP A 942 9.43 31.62 -43.47
N CYS A 943 8.36 30.88 -43.75
CA CYS A 943 8.23 29.84 -44.77
C CYS A 943 9.21 28.67 -44.65
N ASP A 944 9.76 28.38 -43.48
CA ASP A 944 10.65 27.23 -43.26
C ASP A 944 9.90 25.91 -42.98
N SER A 945 8.56 25.94 -43.02
CA SER A 945 7.62 24.85 -42.70
C SER A 945 7.49 24.54 -41.20
N VAL A 946 7.99 25.42 -40.35
CA VAL A 946 7.90 25.38 -38.89
C VAL A 946 7.04 26.58 -38.48
N ILE A 947 5.95 26.34 -37.74
CA ILE A 947 5.01 27.40 -37.32
C ILE A 947 5.38 27.90 -35.91
N ASP A 948 5.65 29.18 -35.72
CA ASP A 948 5.91 29.77 -34.40
C ASP A 948 7.15 29.17 -33.67
N GLU A 949 8.30 29.02 -34.32
CA GLU A 949 9.58 28.72 -33.66
C GLU A 949 10.23 29.96 -33.02
N ASP A 950 11.08 29.75 -32.02
CA ASP A 950 11.83 30.82 -31.32
C ASP A 950 10.99 31.98 -30.72
N VAL A 951 9.68 31.77 -30.47
CA VAL A 951 8.77 32.73 -29.81
C VAL A 951 8.63 32.53 -28.29
N ASP A 952 8.54 33.64 -27.55
CA ASP A 952 8.33 33.69 -26.09
C ASP A 952 6.85 33.52 -25.71
N ARG A 953 6.44 32.27 -25.51
CA ARG A 953 5.05 31.83 -25.23
C ARG A 953 4.52 32.28 -23.86
N GLU A 954 5.35 32.37 -22.83
CA GLU A 954 4.93 32.82 -21.49
C GLU A 954 4.46 34.28 -21.49
N SER A 955 5.14 35.14 -22.27
CA SER A 955 4.82 36.57 -22.36
C SER A 955 3.46 36.89 -22.99
N GLY A 956 2.86 35.93 -23.71
CA GLY A 956 1.56 36.07 -24.37
C GLY A 956 0.36 35.83 -23.46
N LEU A 957 0.53 35.17 -22.31
CA LEU A 957 -0.55 34.85 -21.38
C LEU A 957 -0.96 36.06 -20.53
N THR A 958 -2.25 36.17 -20.22
CA THR A 958 -2.83 37.30 -19.46
C THR A 958 -3.21 36.97 -18.03
N MET A 959 -3.38 35.69 -17.70
CA MET A 959 -3.69 35.21 -16.35
C MET A 959 -2.75 34.06 -15.99
N HIS A 960 -2.06 34.20 -14.87
CA HIS A 960 -1.09 33.24 -14.35
C HIS A 960 -1.65 32.53 -13.12
N PRO A 961 -1.27 31.27 -12.88
CA PRO A 961 -1.73 30.49 -11.73
C PRO A 961 -1.22 31.02 -10.37
N SER A 962 -1.96 30.73 -9.31
CA SER A 962 -1.64 31.02 -7.90
C SER A 962 -0.91 29.84 -7.24
N ILE A 963 -0.08 30.11 -6.23
CA ILE A 963 0.89 29.14 -5.70
C ILE A 963 0.28 28.14 -4.68
N LEU A 964 -0.73 28.51 -3.88
CA LEU A 964 -1.40 27.58 -2.96
C LEU A 964 -2.88 27.94 -2.80
N ILE A 965 -3.78 26.97 -2.92
CA ILE A 965 -5.23 27.13 -2.69
C ILE A 965 -5.69 26.07 -1.69
N ASP A 966 -6.12 26.49 -0.50
CA ASP A 966 -6.81 25.61 0.45
C ASP A 966 -8.29 25.56 0.11
N HIS A 967 -8.85 24.36 -0.06
CA HIS A 967 -10.23 24.20 -0.50
C HIS A 967 -10.90 22.98 0.13
N ILE A 968 -12.02 23.21 0.82
CA ILE A 968 -12.89 22.15 1.35
C ILE A 968 -13.71 21.60 0.18
N ILE A 969 -13.32 20.42 -0.31
CA ILE A 969 -13.87 19.86 -1.54
C ILE A 969 -15.20 19.15 -1.31
N THR A 970 -15.54 18.81 -0.07
CA THR A 970 -16.85 18.24 0.29
C THR A 970 -17.97 19.29 0.24
N ASP A 971 -17.64 20.58 0.41
CA ASP A 971 -18.61 21.68 0.47
C ASP A 971 -18.89 22.34 -0.89
N SER A 972 -17.87 22.48 -1.73
CA SER A 972 -17.97 23.23 -2.98
C SER A 972 -16.95 22.79 -4.02
N GLU A 973 -17.25 23.00 -5.30
CA GLU A 973 -16.32 22.75 -6.41
C GLU A 973 -15.19 23.80 -6.44
N ILE A 974 -13.99 23.40 -6.86
CA ILE A 974 -12.87 24.32 -7.13
C ILE A 974 -12.70 24.49 -8.64
N THR A 975 -12.42 25.73 -9.07
CA THR A 975 -12.22 26.06 -10.48
C THR A 975 -10.82 26.64 -10.70
N LEU A 976 -10.01 25.94 -11.50
CA LEU A 976 -8.68 26.34 -11.94
C LEU A 976 -8.77 26.80 -13.39
N SER A 977 -8.18 27.95 -13.74
CA SER A 977 -8.26 28.45 -15.12
C SER A 977 -7.05 29.29 -15.51
N PHE A 978 -6.75 29.32 -16.81
CA PHE A 978 -5.77 30.19 -17.43
C PHE A 978 -6.41 30.94 -18.61
N SER A 979 -5.81 32.03 -19.08
CA SER A 979 -6.30 32.76 -20.27
C SER A 979 -5.22 33.60 -20.95
N GLY A 980 -5.38 33.85 -22.25
CA GLY A 980 -4.50 34.72 -23.03
C GLY A 980 -3.92 34.12 -24.32
N VAL A 981 -4.33 32.91 -24.70
CA VAL A 981 -3.87 32.29 -25.96
C VAL A 981 -4.29 33.12 -27.19
N PRO A 982 -3.37 33.46 -28.11
CA PRO A 982 -3.68 34.19 -29.34
C PRO A 982 -4.67 33.44 -30.26
N VAL A 983 -5.53 34.20 -30.97
CA VAL A 983 -6.53 33.63 -31.88
C VAL A 983 -5.84 33.09 -33.14
N GLY A 984 -5.91 31.79 -33.37
CA GLY A 984 -5.33 31.13 -34.56
C GLY A 984 -4.37 29.97 -34.23
N VAL A 985 -3.86 29.91 -33.00
CA VAL A 985 -2.97 28.85 -32.53
C VAL A 985 -3.78 27.61 -32.13
N GLU A 986 -3.54 26.48 -32.78
CA GLU A 986 -4.05 25.18 -32.35
C GLU A 986 -3.14 24.62 -31.25
N LEU A 987 -3.68 24.46 -30.04
CA LEU A 987 -2.96 23.91 -28.88
C LEU A 987 -3.53 22.56 -28.48
N ASN A 988 -2.63 21.59 -28.31
CA ASN A 988 -2.91 20.43 -27.50
C ASN A 988 -2.81 20.82 -26.02
N ARG A 989 -3.79 20.38 -25.23
CA ARG A 989 -3.94 20.74 -23.82
C ARG A 989 -4.06 19.48 -23.00
N THR A 990 -3.06 19.24 -22.18
CA THR A 990 -3.04 18.09 -21.29
C THR A 990 -3.04 18.60 -19.87
N TRP A 991 -4.16 18.39 -19.18
CA TRP A 991 -4.20 18.59 -17.74
C TRP A 991 -3.61 17.36 -17.06
N THR A 992 -2.84 17.58 -16.00
CA THR A 992 -2.37 16.51 -15.13
C THR A 992 -2.67 16.83 -13.67
N ARG A 993 -2.86 15.78 -12.87
CA ARG A 993 -3.00 15.80 -11.43
C ARG A 993 -1.87 14.94 -10.85
N ASP A 994 -0.95 15.53 -10.11
CA ASP A 994 0.24 14.86 -9.56
C ASP A 994 1.08 14.08 -10.59
N GLY A 995 1.02 14.52 -11.84
CA GLY A 995 1.72 13.88 -12.97
C GLY A 995 0.84 12.97 -13.83
N GLU A 996 -0.30 12.51 -13.33
CA GLU A 996 -1.26 11.69 -14.09
C GLU A 996 -2.09 12.54 -15.05
N ALA A 997 -2.27 12.08 -16.30
CA ALA A 997 -3.08 12.77 -17.29
C ALA A 997 -4.58 12.70 -16.94
N MET A 998 -5.23 13.86 -16.87
CA MET A 998 -6.67 13.97 -16.69
C MET A 998 -7.38 14.01 -18.04
N ASN A 999 -8.57 13.42 -18.11
CA ASN A 999 -9.44 13.50 -19.29
C ASN A 999 -10.13 14.89 -19.38
N HIS A 1000 -9.34 15.95 -19.51
CA HIS A 1000 -9.81 17.32 -19.64
C HIS A 1000 -8.88 18.13 -20.53
N THR A 1001 -9.47 18.90 -21.46
CA THR A 1001 -8.72 19.67 -22.47
C THR A 1001 -9.17 21.13 -22.52
N GLY A 1002 -9.96 21.60 -21.56
CA GLY A 1002 -10.48 22.97 -21.51
C GLY A 1002 -9.48 24.00 -20.96
N GLU A 1003 -9.80 25.29 -21.09
CA GLU A 1003 -9.05 26.39 -20.44
C GLU A 1003 -9.35 26.51 -18.93
N THR A 1004 -10.47 25.91 -18.51
CA THR A 1004 -10.97 25.91 -17.14
C THR A 1004 -11.19 24.48 -16.69
N LEU A 1005 -10.49 24.03 -15.66
CA LEU A 1005 -10.71 22.77 -14.97
C LEU A 1005 -11.60 23.02 -13.75
N THR A 1006 -12.70 22.28 -13.64
CA THR A 1006 -13.56 22.26 -12.45
C THR A 1006 -13.41 20.91 -11.78
N VAL A 1007 -12.89 20.89 -10.56
CA VAL A 1007 -12.83 19.68 -9.74
C VAL A 1007 -14.14 19.61 -8.96
N PRO A 1008 -14.95 18.55 -9.14
CA PRO A 1008 -16.26 18.42 -8.52
C PRO A 1008 -16.16 18.23 -7.00
N ILE A 1009 -17.30 18.36 -6.32
CA ILE A 1009 -17.37 18.00 -4.90
C ILE A 1009 -17.11 16.50 -4.71
N VAL A 1010 -16.45 16.13 -3.61
CA VAL A 1010 -16.19 14.73 -3.25
C VAL A 1010 -17.22 14.28 -2.22
N ASP A 1011 -17.84 13.11 -2.45
CA ASP A 1011 -18.75 12.46 -1.51
C ASP A 1011 -18.04 11.32 -0.78
N CYS A 1012 -17.57 11.57 0.44
CA CYS A 1012 -16.82 10.58 1.22
C CYS A 1012 -17.64 9.37 1.69
N LEU A 1013 -18.97 9.38 1.51
CA LEU A 1013 -19.79 8.19 1.75
C LEU A 1013 -19.83 7.26 0.54
N ASN A 1014 -19.50 7.77 -0.65
CA ASN A 1014 -19.53 7.02 -1.90
C ASN A 1014 -18.53 7.64 -2.91
N PRO A 1015 -17.21 7.51 -2.67
CA PRO A 1015 -16.17 8.08 -3.54
C PRO A 1015 -16.27 7.50 -4.95
N ALA A 1016 -16.10 8.34 -5.98
CA ALA A 1016 -16.30 7.93 -7.37
C ALA A 1016 -15.06 7.31 -8.03
N ASN A 1017 -13.87 7.44 -7.42
CA ASN A 1017 -12.59 6.96 -7.92
C ASN A 1017 -11.55 6.89 -6.77
N ASP A 1018 -10.40 6.28 -7.05
CA ASP A 1018 -9.35 5.99 -6.05
C ASP A 1018 -8.83 7.25 -5.37
N PHE A 1019 -8.63 8.31 -6.14
CA PHE A 1019 -8.21 9.60 -5.61
C PHE A 1019 -9.23 10.19 -4.62
N GLU A 1020 -10.53 10.07 -4.90
CA GLU A 1020 -11.58 10.50 -3.97
C GLU A 1020 -11.61 9.65 -2.69
N SER A 1021 -11.43 8.32 -2.80
CA SER A 1021 -11.34 7.45 -1.62
C SER A 1021 -10.10 7.75 -0.78
N ILE A 1022 -8.93 7.95 -1.40
CA ILE A 1022 -7.70 8.30 -0.70
C ILE A 1022 -7.89 9.64 0.02
N LEU A 1023 -8.41 10.65 -0.68
CA LEU A 1023 -8.68 11.97 -0.10
C LEU A 1023 -9.65 11.89 1.09
N CYS A 1024 -10.69 11.07 1.01
CA CYS A 1024 -11.64 10.89 2.10
C CYS A 1024 -11.08 10.11 3.30
N VAL A 1025 -10.10 9.23 3.10
CA VAL A 1025 -9.41 8.53 4.19
C VAL A 1025 -8.36 9.41 4.84
N GLN A 1026 -7.62 10.16 4.04
CA GLN A 1026 -6.56 11.05 4.51
C GLN A 1026 -7.08 12.37 5.10
N GLU A 1027 -8.37 12.69 4.88
CA GLU A 1027 -9.06 13.95 5.24
C GLU A 1027 -8.45 15.23 4.61
N ARG A 1028 -7.17 15.20 4.25
CA ARG A 1028 -6.40 16.29 3.66
C ARG A 1028 -5.35 15.73 2.72
N ILE A 1029 -5.36 16.18 1.47
CA ILE A 1029 -4.32 15.86 0.49
C ILE A 1029 -3.90 17.11 -0.27
N THR A 1030 -2.60 17.24 -0.53
CA THR A 1030 -2.06 18.31 -1.39
C THR A 1030 -1.84 17.78 -2.80
N VAL A 1031 -2.38 18.49 -3.78
CA VAL A 1031 -2.44 18.06 -5.17
C VAL A 1031 -1.87 19.12 -6.08
N ALA A 1032 -0.92 18.74 -6.93
CA ALA A 1032 -0.35 19.55 -7.98
C ALA A 1032 -1.15 19.37 -9.27
N TYR A 1033 -2.01 20.34 -9.58
CA TYR A 1033 -2.64 20.42 -10.90
C TYR A 1033 -1.70 21.15 -11.85
N ARG A 1034 -1.38 20.53 -12.98
CA ARG A 1034 -0.62 21.17 -14.07
C ARG A 1034 -1.43 21.15 -15.35
N VAL A 1035 -1.17 22.12 -16.22
CA VAL A 1035 -1.62 22.08 -17.60
C VAL A 1035 -0.42 22.33 -18.50
N TYR A 1036 -0.19 21.39 -19.42
CA TYR A 1036 0.77 21.49 -20.49
C TYR A 1036 0.06 22.04 -21.73
N LEU A 1037 0.55 23.16 -22.23
CA LEU A 1037 0.08 23.78 -23.47
C LEU A 1037 1.14 23.52 -24.53
N GLU A 1038 0.81 22.67 -25.49
CA GLU A 1038 1.71 22.24 -26.55
C GLU A 1038 1.16 22.71 -27.91
N ASP A 1039 1.96 23.48 -28.64
CA ASP A 1039 1.77 23.70 -30.07
C ASP A 1039 2.75 22.83 -30.86
N ALA A 1040 2.77 22.97 -32.19
CA ALA A 1040 3.63 22.18 -33.06
C ALA A 1040 5.14 22.31 -32.75
N ASN A 1041 5.57 23.35 -32.01
CA ASN A 1041 6.98 23.72 -31.87
C ASN A 1041 7.44 24.08 -30.45
N GLY A 1042 6.58 23.93 -29.43
CA GLY A 1042 6.99 24.13 -28.04
C GLY A 1042 5.91 23.83 -27.01
N THR A 1043 6.34 23.64 -25.77
CA THR A 1043 5.48 23.33 -24.62
C THR A 1043 5.68 24.35 -23.51
N ILE A 1044 4.60 24.82 -22.89
CA ILE A 1044 4.65 25.60 -21.64
C ILE A 1044 3.87 24.90 -20.53
N GLU A 1045 4.36 24.97 -19.30
CA GLU A 1045 3.74 24.39 -18.10
C GLU A 1045 3.15 25.50 -17.23
N LEU A 1046 1.88 25.37 -16.85
CA LEU A 1046 1.24 26.20 -15.82
C LEU A 1046 0.78 25.30 -14.68
N GLY A 1047 0.96 25.73 -13.42
CA GLY A 1047 0.66 24.89 -12.26
C GLY A 1047 -0.02 25.56 -11.09
N TRP A 1048 -0.97 24.86 -10.47
CA TRP A 1048 -1.59 25.16 -9.19
C TRP A 1048 -1.20 24.09 -8.18
N THR A 1049 -0.96 24.49 -6.93
CA THR A 1049 -0.92 23.56 -5.80
C THR A 1049 -2.19 23.79 -4.99
N VAL A 1050 -2.97 22.74 -4.79
CA VAL A 1050 -4.26 22.81 -4.10
C VAL A 1050 -4.25 21.84 -2.94
N ARG A 1051 -4.46 22.33 -1.72
CA ARG A 1051 -4.74 21.48 -0.56
C ARG A 1051 -6.24 21.21 -0.53
N LEU A 1052 -6.63 19.99 -0.87
CA LEU A 1052 -8.01 19.54 -0.79
C LEU A 1052 -8.27 18.99 0.60
N ILE A 1053 -9.32 19.48 1.23
CA ILE A 1053 -9.76 19.06 2.56
C ILE A 1053 -11.10 18.34 2.37
N ALA A 1054 -11.13 17.06 2.72
CA ALA A 1054 -12.33 16.25 2.77
C ALA A 1054 -12.82 16.16 4.21
N GLU A 1055 -13.85 16.94 4.53
CA GLU A 1055 -14.52 16.82 5.82
C GLU A 1055 -15.50 15.64 5.76
N THR A 1056 -15.13 14.50 6.35
CA THR A 1056 -16.12 13.48 6.69
C THR A 1056 -17.01 14.00 7.80
N PRO A 1057 -18.34 14.02 7.64
CA PRO A 1057 -19.21 14.37 8.75
C PRO A 1057 -18.94 13.37 9.88
N GLU A 1058 -18.49 13.87 11.04
CA GLU A 1058 -18.42 13.07 12.26
C GLU A 1058 -19.77 12.32 12.39
N PRO A 1059 -19.78 11.02 12.70
CA PRO A 1059 -21.03 10.37 13.05
C PRO A 1059 -21.59 11.15 14.23
N GLU A 1060 -22.66 11.93 13.98
CA GLU A 1060 -23.26 12.75 15.02
C GLU A 1060 -23.48 11.82 16.23
N PRO A 1061 -22.93 12.16 17.42
CA PRO A 1061 -23.29 11.41 18.61
C PRO A 1061 -24.80 11.44 18.67
N GLU A 1062 -25.44 10.27 18.76
CA GLU A 1062 -26.90 10.18 18.80
C GLU A 1062 -27.42 11.29 19.72
N PRO A 1063 -28.23 12.22 19.19
CA PRO A 1063 -28.67 13.35 20.00
C PRO A 1063 -29.34 12.76 21.24
N GLU A 1064 -28.88 13.17 22.42
CA GLU A 1064 -29.63 12.88 23.66
C GLU A 1064 -31.09 13.24 23.36
N PRO A 1065 -32.06 12.32 23.63
CA PRO A 1065 -33.42 12.53 23.19
C PRO A 1065 -33.92 13.86 23.76
N GLU A 1066 -34.15 14.84 22.86
CA GLU A 1066 -34.80 16.07 23.27
C GLU A 1066 -36.13 15.71 23.92
N PRO A 1067 -36.49 16.33 25.06
CA PRO A 1067 -37.77 16.05 25.69
C PRO A 1067 -38.89 16.40 24.71
N GLU A 1068 -39.74 15.41 24.38
CA GLU A 1068 -40.83 15.60 23.43
C GLU A 1068 -41.62 16.88 23.74
N PRO A 1069 -41.95 17.70 22.72
CA PRO A 1069 -42.74 18.91 22.94
C PRO A 1069 -44.11 18.52 23.49
N ALA A 1070 -44.45 19.06 24.66
CA ALA A 1070 -45.72 18.83 25.34
C ALA A 1070 -46.91 19.11 24.40
N CYS A 1071 -47.79 18.12 24.25
CA CYS A 1071 -48.99 18.24 23.41
C CYS A 1071 -50.09 19.07 24.10
N SER A 1072 -51.02 19.63 23.32
CA SER A 1072 -52.13 20.43 23.88
C SER A 1072 -53.31 19.55 24.27
N GLU A 1073 -53.90 19.79 25.46
CA GLU A 1073 -55.02 18.99 25.99
C GLU A 1073 -56.15 18.83 24.96
N GLY A 1074 -56.41 17.58 24.55
CA GLY A 1074 -57.43 17.22 23.57
C GLY A 1074 -56.96 17.09 22.11
N GLU A 1075 -55.68 17.31 21.81
CA GLU A 1075 -55.12 16.95 20.50
C GLU A 1075 -55.11 15.43 20.30
N THR A 1076 -55.25 14.99 19.03
CA THR A 1076 -55.24 13.58 18.65
C THR A 1076 -54.27 13.32 17.51
N LYS A 1077 -53.40 12.31 17.65
CA LYS A 1077 -52.50 11.85 16.58
C LYS A 1077 -52.68 10.35 16.30
N PRO A 1078 -52.46 9.86 15.06
CA PRO A 1078 -52.42 8.43 14.78
C PRO A 1078 -51.27 7.77 15.58
N ALA A 1079 -51.49 6.56 16.07
CA ALA A 1079 -50.50 5.82 16.88
C ALA A 1079 -49.37 5.18 16.05
N GLY A 1080 -49.37 5.35 14.71
CA GLY A 1080 -48.37 4.78 13.81
C GLY A 1080 -48.61 3.31 13.44
N ASP A 1081 -49.55 2.64 14.09
CA ASP A 1081 -49.94 1.23 13.87
C ASP A 1081 -51.05 1.04 12.82
N GLY A 1082 -51.42 2.12 12.12
CA GLY A 1082 -52.40 2.11 11.03
C GLY A 1082 -53.87 2.03 11.44
N CYS A 1083 -54.20 1.96 12.74
CA CYS A 1083 -55.58 1.72 13.17
C CYS A 1083 -55.97 2.31 14.54
N ASN A 1084 -55.02 2.70 15.40
CA ASN A 1084 -55.30 3.34 16.68
C ASN A 1084 -54.96 4.84 16.68
N ASN A 1085 -55.64 5.59 17.56
CA ASN A 1085 -55.42 7.03 17.75
C ASN A 1085 -55.06 7.32 19.22
N CYS A 1086 -54.11 8.23 19.40
CA CYS A 1086 -53.67 8.77 20.68
C CYS A 1086 -54.39 10.07 21.00
N VAL A 1087 -54.70 10.32 22.27
CA VAL A 1087 -55.30 11.57 22.76
C VAL A 1087 -54.40 12.19 23.83
N CYS A 1088 -54.10 13.47 23.69
CA CYS A 1088 -53.29 14.21 24.64
C CYS A 1088 -54.06 14.53 25.93
N ASN A 1089 -53.50 14.17 27.08
CA ASN A 1089 -54.08 14.40 28.41
C ASN A 1089 -53.78 15.83 28.92
N SER A 1090 -54.36 16.21 30.07
CA SER A 1090 -54.19 17.54 30.66
C SER A 1090 -52.79 17.82 31.26
N GLY A 1091 -51.91 16.82 31.25
CA GLY A 1091 -50.50 16.92 31.65
C GLY A 1091 -49.54 17.13 30.47
N GLY A 1092 -50.03 17.16 29.23
CA GLY A 1092 -49.20 17.29 28.03
C GLY A 1092 -48.60 15.96 27.54
N GLU A 1093 -49.11 14.82 28.01
CA GLU A 1093 -48.70 13.48 27.61
C GLU A 1093 -49.75 12.79 26.73
N TRP A 1094 -49.27 12.06 25.71
CA TRP A 1094 -50.10 11.26 24.82
C TRP A 1094 -50.57 9.97 25.49
N SER A 1095 -51.87 9.67 25.42
CA SER A 1095 -52.44 8.41 25.88
C SER A 1095 -53.16 7.71 24.73
N CYS A 1096 -52.64 6.56 24.31
CA CYS A 1096 -53.18 5.76 23.21
C CYS A 1096 -53.94 4.55 23.78
N THR A 1097 -55.07 4.19 23.16
CA THR A 1097 -55.78 2.94 23.49
C THR A 1097 -55.25 1.81 22.62
N GLU A 1098 -54.64 0.79 23.23
CA GLU A 1098 -54.28 -0.43 22.51
C GLU A 1098 -55.53 -1.27 22.23
N MET A 1099 -55.89 -1.38 20.95
CA MET A 1099 -56.88 -2.34 20.48
C MET A 1099 -56.27 -3.12 19.32
N TYR A 1100 -56.41 -4.44 19.37
CA TYR A 1100 -55.82 -5.37 18.40
C TYR A 1100 -56.46 -5.17 17.01
N CYS A 1101 -55.64 -4.89 16.01
CA CYS A 1101 -56.07 -4.69 14.64
C CYS A 1101 -55.92 -5.99 13.85
N ALA A 1102 -57.03 -6.50 13.33
CA ALA A 1102 -57.04 -7.70 12.51
C ALA A 1102 -56.63 -7.34 11.06
N PRO A 1103 -55.85 -8.18 10.36
CA PRO A 1103 -55.51 -7.97 8.96
C PRO A 1103 -56.75 -8.22 8.09
N ASP A 1104 -57.03 -7.30 7.16
CA ASP A 1104 -58.02 -7.46 6.10
C ASP A 1104 -57.28 -7.81 4.81
N ASP A 1105 -57.63 -8.96 4.25
CA ASP A 1105 -57.19 -9.44 2.94
C ASP A 1105 -58.01 -8.71 1.85
N GLY A 1106 -57.34 -8.22 0.80
CA GLY A 1106 -58.02 -7.94 -0.48
C GLY A 1106 -57.45 -6.80 -1.32
N ASP A 1107 -56.64 -7.19 -2.30
CA ASP A 1107 -56.77 -6.94 -3.74
C ASP A 1107 -56.88 -5.50 -4.32
N ASP A 1108 -56.07 -5.32 -5.39
CA ASP A 1108 -56.30 -4.55 -6.63
C ASP A 1108 -56.31 -3.00 -6.53
N ASP A 1109 -55.73 -2.18 -7.41
CA ASP A 1109 -55.00 -2.26 -8.68
C ASP A 1109 -54.41 -0.83 -8.91
N ASP A 1110 -53.20 -0.68 -9.45
CA ASP A 1110 -52.97 -0.04 -10.76
C ASP A 1110 -51.47 0.15 -11.05
N GLU A 1111 -51.09 -0.35 -12.22
CA GLU A 1111 -49.77 -0.40 -12.83
C GLU A 1111 -49.16 1.00 -13.08
N THR A 1112 -47.81 1.10 -13.07
CA THR A 1112 -47.03 1.34 -14.30
C THR A 1112 -45.51 1.32 -14.08
N ASN A 1113 -44.89 0.32 -14.71
CA ASN A 1113 -43.61 0.28 -15.43
C ASN A 1113 -42.23 0.45 -14.75
N ALA A 1114 -41.41 -0.57 -15.07
CA ALA A 1114 -39.95 -0.66 -15.21
C ALA A 1114 -39.15 -0.89 -13.91
N THR A 1115 -39.01 -2.12 -13.39
CA THR A 1115 -38.15 -3.27 -13.81
C THR A 1115 -36.63 -3.02 -13.75
N SER A 1116 -36.00 -3.38 -12.63
CA SER A 1116 -34.69 -4.03 -12.60
C SER A 1116 -34.82 -5.35 -11.84
N GLU A 1117 -34.40 -6.41 -12.53
CA GLU A 1117 -34.41 -7.80 -12.10
C GLU A 1117 -33.19 -8.09 -11.22
N GLY A 1118 -33.42 -8.57 -10.00
CA GLY A 1118 -32.44 -9.32 -9.21
C GLY A 1118 -32.77 -10.81 -9.30
N ASN A 1119 -32.02 -11.53 -10.13
CA ASN A 1119 -32.14 -12.97 -10.31
C ASN A 1119 -31.46 -13.73 -9.17
N ASN A 1120 -32.23 -14.47 -8.38
CA ASN A 1120 -31.71 -15.52 -7.51
C ASN A 1120 -31.56 -16.83 -8.31
N PHE A 1121 -30.33 -17.33 -8.34
CA PHE A 1121 -29.81 -18.43 -9.17
C PHE A 1121 -30.47 -19.82 -8.94
N PHE A 1122 -31.20 -20.04 -7.85
CA PHE A 1122 -31.69 -21.38 -7.47
C PHE A 1122 -33.05 -21.83 -8.06
N GLU A 1123 -33.74 -20.99 -8.84
CA GLU A 1123 -35.03 -21.40 -9.48
C GLU A 1123 -34.92 -21.84 -10.95
N LYS A 1124 -33.76 -21.72 -11.63
CA LYS A 1124 -33.67 -22.00 -13.08
C LYS A 1124 -33.58 -23.49 -13.45
N TYR A 1125 -33.26 -24.40 -12.52
CA TYR A 1125 -33.03 -25.83 -12.86
C TYR A 1125 -34.00 -26.86 -12.27
N GLY A 1126 -35.08 -26.45 -11.62
CA GLY A 1126 -36.22 -27.35 -11.35
C GLY A 1126 -35.88 -28.69 -10.67
N ILE A 1127 -34.92 -28.72 -9.74
CA ILE A 1127 -34.57 -29.92 -8.99
C ILE A 1127 -35.40 -29.95 -7.70
N SER A 1128 -36.32 -30.91 -7.58
CA SER A 1128 -37.09 -31.08 -6.35
C SER A 1128 -36.22 -31.64 -5.22
N GLN A 1129 -36.50 -31.22 -3.98
CA GLN A 1129 -35.87 -31.72 -2.73
C GLN A 1129 -35.90 -33.25 -2.57
N GLU A 1130 -36.65 -34.00 -3.38
CA GLU A 1130 -36.70 -35.45 -3.35
C GLU A 1130 -35.49 -36.13 -4.04
N ILE A 1131 -34.77 -35.44 -4.93
CA ILE A 1131 -33.59 -35.99 -5.64
C ILE A 1131 -32.31 -35.91 -4.79
N LEU A 1132 -32.16 -34.86 -3.97
CA LEU A 1132 -31.03 -34.68 -3.05
C LEU A 1132 -30.97 -35.76 -1.95
N ILE A 1133 -32.14 -36.20 -1.47
CA ILE A 1133 -32.23 -37.27 -0.45
C ILE A 1133 -31.80 -38.63 -1.03
N VAL A 1134 -32.04 -38.89 -2.32
CA VAL A 1134 -31.67 -40.14 -2.99
C VAL A 1134 -30.17 -40.20 -3.27
N MET A 1135 -29.55 -39.08 -3.67
CA MET A 1135 -28.09 -38.98 -3.87
C MET A 1135 -27.31 -39.13 -2.55
N GLY A 1136 -27.79 -38.52 -1.46
CA GLY A 1136 -27.16 -38.63 -0.14
C GLY A 1136 -27.15 -40.06 0.42
N VAL A 1137 -28.22 -40.84 0.19
CA VAL A 1137 -28.29 -42.25 0.62
C VAL A 1137 -27.39 -43.16 -0.23
N LEU A 1138 -27.22 -42.86 -1.53
CA LEU A 1138 -26.31 -43.58 -2.42
C LEU A 1138 -24.83 -43.34 -2.06
N PHE A 1139 -24.48 -42.10 -1.69
CA PHE A 1139 -23.13 -41.74 -1.28
C PHE A 1139 -22.72 -42.42 0.04
N LEU A 1140 -23.65 -42.50 1.00
CA LEU A 1140 -23.44 -43.18 2.28
C LEU A 1140 -23.31 -44.71 2.11
N LEU A 1141 -24.01 -45.31 1.16
CA LEU A 1141 -23.86 -46.72 0.79
C LEU A 1141 -22.53 -47.02 0.08
N LEU A 1142 -21.98 -46.05 -0.66
CA LEU A 1142 -20.69 -46.17 -1.35
C LEU A 1142 -19.50 -46.11 -0.38
N ILE A 1143 -19.58 -45.24 0.64
CA ILE A 1143 -18.58 -45.14 1.72
C ILE A 1143 -18.55 -46.42 2.56
N VAL A 1144 -19.73 -46.99 2.89
CA VAL A 1144 -19.82 -48.28 3.61
C VAL A 1144 -19.28 -49.45 2.76
N ALA A 1145 -19.43 -49.40 1.44
CA ALA A 1145 -18.87 -50.40 0.52
C ALA A 1145 -17.34 -50.32 0.38
N LEU A 1146 -16.75 -49.12 0.48
CA LEU A 1146 -15.30 -48.89 0.44
C LEU A 1146 -14.62 -49.27 1.75
N ILE A 1147 -15.26 -49.00 2.91
CA ILE A 1147 -14.74 -49.39 4.24
C ILE A 1147 -14.73 -50.93 4.42
N LEU A 1148 -15.63 -51.66 3.76
CA LEU A 1148 -15.69 -53.13 3.83
C LEU A 1148 -14.72 -53.86 2.88
N ARG A 1149 -13.94 -53.14 2.05
CA ARG A 1149 -13.03 -53.73 1.04
C ARG A 1149 -11.54 -53.59 1.35
N GLY A 1150 -11.13 -52.87 2.39
CA GLY A 1150 -9.73 -52.68 2.78
C GLY A 1150 -9.26 -53.60 3.89
N GLY A 1151 -9.02 -54.89 3.61
CA GLY A 1151 -8.49 -55.85 4.59
C GLY A 1151 -7.59 -56.93 3.99
N ASN A 1152 -6.30 -56.89 4.38
CA ASN A 1152 -5.19 -57.83 4.14
C ASN A 1152 -4.36 -57.68 2.84
N ARG A 1153 -3.17 -57.07 2.94
CA ARG A 1153 -1.89 -57.83 3.09
C ARG A 1153 -0.70 -56.90 3.27
N SER A 1154 0.04 -57.13 4.35
CA SER A 1154 1.42 -56.70 4.60
C SER A 1154 2.33 -57.89 4.35
N ASP A 1155 3.48 -57.67 3.72
CA ASP A 1155 4.73 -58.42 3.97
C ASP A 1155 5.93 -57.63 3.41
N HIS A 1156 6.82 -57.20 4.34
CA HIS A 1156 8.28 -56.98 4.23
C HIS A 1156 8.80 -55.92 3.20
N VAL A 1157 9.84 -55.11 3.46
CA VAL A 1157 11.25 -55.43 3.81
C VAL A 1157 11.98 -54.16 4.34
N ASP A 1158 13.07 -54.41 5.06
CA ASP A 1158 14.10 -53.57 5.68
C ASP A 1158 14.79 -52.44 4.86
N ALA A 1159 15.45 -51.57 5.64
CA ALA A 1159 16.28 -50.40 5.34
C ALA A 1159 17.50 -50.57 4.42
N TRP A 1160 17.89 -49.48 3.75
CA TRP A 1160 19.28 -49.20 3.37
C TRP A 1160 19.60 -47.69 3.26
N SER A 1161 20.78 -47.30 3.71
CA SER A 1161 21.35 -45.94 3.79
C SER A 1161 22.23 -45.61 2.55
N PRO A 1162 22.65 -44.33 2.34
CA PRO A 1162 23.15 -43.81 1.06
C PRO A 1162 24.69 -43.89 0.89
N PRO A 1163 25.21 -43.70 -0.33
CA PRO A 1163 26.33 -42.77 -0.57
C PRO A 1163 26.35 -42.16 -2.01
N PRO A 1164 27.37 -41.39 -2.45
CA PRO A 1164 27.86 -40.08 -1.99
C PRO A 1164 28.10 -39.05 -3.15
N MET A 1165 28.48 -37.82 -2.79
CA MET A 1165 28.90 -36.70 -3.66
C MET A 1165 30.02 -37.03 -4.68
N HIS A 1166 29.95 -36.43 -5.89
CA HIS A 1166 31.07 -35.68 -6.51
C HIS A 1166 30.70 -34.87 -7.78
N ASN A 1167 31.18 -33.61 -7.79
CA ASN A 1167 31.67 -32.77 -8.89
C ASN A 1167 30.79 -32.50 -10.13
N ARG A 1168 30.40 -31.23 -10.34
CA ARG A 1168 30.20 -30.67 -11.68
C ARG A 1168 31.24 -29.60 -12.00
N ARG A 1169 31.79 -29.76 -13.22
CA ARG A 1169 32.75 -28.90 -13.91
C ARG A 1169 32.02 -27.74 -14.59
N ARG A 1170 32.74 -26.62 -14.74
CA ARG A 1170 32.44 -25.53 -15.68
C ARG A 1170 32.38 -26.03 -17.13
N ILE A 1171 31.35 -25.57 -17.84
CA ILE A 1171 31.17 -25.45 -19.29
C ILE A 1171 30.26 -24.18 -19.38
N GLY A 1172 30.58 -23.05 -19.99
CA GLY A 1172 31.27 -22.80 -21.26
C GLY A 1172 30.20 -22.46 -22.29
N PHE A 1173 29.71 -21.20 -22.31
CA PHE A 1173 28.79 -20.69 -23.34
C PHE A 1173 29.58 -19.85 -24.34
N ASP A 1174 29.42 -20.19 -25.62
CA ASP A 1174 29.96 -19.52 -26.80
C ASP A 1174 29.14 -18.28 -27.15
N ILE A 1175 29.83 -17.22 -27.56
CA ILE A 1175 29.29 -15.95 -28.06
C ILE A 1175 29.39 -15.97 -29.60
N PRO A 1176 28.39 -15.50 -30.37
CA PRO A 1176 28.55 -15.30 -31.81
C PRO A 1176 29.36 -14.03 -32.13
N GLU A 1177 30.23 -14.17 -33.13
CA GLU A 1177 31.15 -13.16 -33.66
C GLU A 1177 30.43 -11.94 -34.28
N ALA A 1178 30.94 -10.74 -33.97
CA ALA A 1178 30.74 -9.52 -34.76
C ALA A 1178 31.86 -9.35 -35.80
N PRO A 1179 31.63 -8.68 -36.94
CA PRO A 1179 32.66 -8.49 -37.97
C PRO A 1179 33.64 -7.34 -37.67
N ASP A 1180 34.88 -7.57 -38.13
CA ASP A 1180 36.05 -6.67 -38.15
C ASP A 1180 35.77 -5.26 -38.69
N LEU A 1181 36.44 -4.24 -38.13
CA LEU A 1181 37.43 -3.41 -38.86
C LEU A 1181 38.06 -2.30 -37.97
N GLU A 1182 39.38 -2.46 -37.78
CA GLU A 1182 40.51 -1.51 -37.72
C GLU A 1182 40.41 -0.07 -37.15
N ASP A 1183 41.47 0.21 -36.35
CA ASP A 1183 42.18 1.49 -36.12
C ASP A 1183 41.59 2.58 -35.18
N GLY A 1184 42.25 2.77 -34.03
CA GLY A 1184 42.02 3.88 -33.07
C GLY A 1184 42.60 5.24 -33.54
N PRO A 1185 42.98 6.19 -32.64
CA PRO A 1185 42.91 6.18 -31.17
C PRO A 1185 42.53 7.54 -30.49
N TRP A 1186 42.42 7.55 -29.14
CA TRP A 1186 42.32 8.71 -28.20
C TRP A 1186 40.98 9.48 -28.22
N SER A 1187 40.35 9.94 -27.14
CA SER A 1187 40.69 10.24 -25.73
C SER A 1187 39.36 10.33 -24.96
N GLY A 1188 39.19 9.76 -23.77
CA GLY A 1188 39.35 10.52 -22.53
C GLY A 1188 38.14 11.39 -22.15
N ARG A 1189 37.14 10.81 -21.48
CA ARG A 1189 36.58 11.23 -20.19
C ARG A 1189 35.62 10.18 -19.67
#